data_AF-A0A8T1SG39-F1
#
_entry.id   AF-A0A8T1SG39-F1
#
_cell.length_a   1.000
_cell.length_b   1.000
_cell.length_c   1.000
_cell.angle_alpha   90.00
_cell.angle_beta   90.00
_cell.angle_gamma   90.00
#
_symmetry.space_group_name_H-M   'P 1'
#
loop_
_entity.id
_entity.type
_entity.pdbx_description
1 polymer ?
#
loop_
_entity_poly.entity_id
_entity_poly.type
_entity_poly.pdbx_seq_one_letter_code
_entity_poly.pdbx_strand_id
1 'polypeptide(L)'
;QSEYHYEYTACDSLGSRWRVAVPHTPGLCTGLPDPIKGTECSFSCKAGQFLDMKDQSCKPCAEGRYSLGTGIRFDEWDELPHGFASIATNLEIDNSFSESLENCTTSTWVPLGDYVASNTDECTATLMYAVNLKQSGTVSFEYIYPDSSIIFEFFVQNDQCQPTVEESRWMRTTEKGWELHSVELSRGNNVLYWRTTAFSVWSKVPKPVLVRNIGITGVAYTSECFPCKAGTYAATSGSSFCKLCPANSYSSKGATSCQQCAPDAYSDQGSSSCKPRPPCTDKDYFSTHTACDASGETQLMFKWAEPKTCSEDLPTAVQLPPSGVKTKCPPCNPGFFKTNSSACEPCPSGSYSNGSGCISCAAGTEPVLGFEYKWWNTLPANMETTVLSGINFEYKGIAGWEVAGDYIYTAAGASDNDFMILTMVVPGFRPPQSVMEDVENKEVARITFVFETVCSVNCELYFMVGVNSRPNTPVETWKGSKGKQSYTYIIEKNATMSFTWAFQRTAYHEAGRKYTNDIVKLYSINVTNVMDGVASYCRLCALESSGSCTSCPSGNYIDRASGACHPCTPSTYLKAHQPYGSQACIPCGPGTKSNKIHSLCYNDCRFSLDKDGRTLEYDFSALPNSTSFAGGPSFTSKGLKYFHHFSISLCGNHGRKMATCTDNVTDMRVSDGEAEFSKSVTSYVCQSIIVPSDVMGYKP
;
A
#
# COMPACT_ATOMS: atom_id res chain seq x y z
N GLN A 1 -14.59 -11.79 51.07
CA GLN A 1 -14.64 -11.20 49.70
C GLN A 1 -13.46 -11.64 48.82
N SER A 2 -12.49 -12.40 49.34
CA SER A 2 -11.35 -12.98 48.61
C SER A 2 -11.57 -14.42 48.11
N GLU A 3 -12.79 -14.97 48.26
CA GLU A 3 -13.08 -16.40 48.00
C GLU A 3 -14.06 -16.62 46.84
N TYR A 4 -14.68 -15.58 46.29
CA TYR A 4 -15.65 -15.68 45.19
C TYR A 4 -15.73 -14.39 44.35
N HIS A 5 -16.07 -14.52 43.06
CA HIS A 5 -16.42 -13.42 42.15
C HIS A 5 -17.90 -13.50 41.74
N TYR A 6 -18.43 -12.45 41.10
CA TYR A 6 -19.80 -12.45 40.60
C TYR A 6 -19.84 -12.68 39.09
N GLU A 7 -20.72 -13.56 38.65
CA GLU A 7 -21.03 -13.78 37.24
C GLU A 7 -22.54 -13.71 36.99
N TYR A 8 -22.93 -13.45 35.75
CA TYR A 8 -24.33 -13.65 35.35
C TYR A 8 -24.53 -15.05 34.78
N THR A 9 -25.67 -15.65 35.12
CA THR A 9 -26.14 -16.87 34.46
C THR A 9 -26.47 -16.60 32.99
N ALA A 10 -26.66 -17.68 32.23
CA ALA A 10 -27.28 -17.62 30.92
C ALA A 10 -28.64 -16.91 30.99
N CYS A 11 -29.01 -16.28 29.88
CA CYS A 11 -30.30 -15.63 29.72
C CYS A 11 -31.38 -16.68 29.52
N ASP A 12 -32.50 -16.54 30.23
CA ASP A 12 -33.70 -17.33 29.94
C ASP A 12 -34.41 -16.82 28.67
N SER A 13 -35.45 -17.55 28.25
CA SER A 13 -36.26 -17.22 27.08
C SER A 13 -37.01 -15.88 27.20
N LEU A 14 -37.12 -15.32 28.41
CA LEU A 14 -37.75 -14.04 28.69
C LEU A 14 -36.72 -12.89 28.77
N GLY A 15 -35.44 -13.17 28.48
CA GLY A 15 -34.36 -12.17 28.51
C GLY A 15 -33.92 -11.77 29.92
N SER A 16 -34.33 -12.53 30.94
CA SER A 16 -33.90 -12.38 32.33
C SER A 16 -32.68 -13.26 32.63
N ARG A 17 -31.89 -12.86 33.62
CA ARG A 17 -30.72 -13.60 34.11
C ARG A 17 -30.52 -13.35 35.60
N TRP A 18 -29.68 -14.14 36.24
CA TRP A 18 -29.35 -14.01 37.66
C TRP A 18 -27.89 -13.68 37.84
N ARG A 19 -27.57 -12.85 38.83
CA ARG A 19 -26.21 -12.63 39.30
C ARG A 19 -25.92 -13.63 40.41
N VAL A 20 -24.91 -14.45 40.23
CA VAL A 20 -24.50 -15.50 41.17
C VAL A 20 -23.08 -15.26 41.66
N ALA A 21 -22.79 -15.70 42.89
CA ALA A 21 -21.43 -15.73 43.42
C ALA A 21 -20.78 -17.07 43.05
N VAL A 22 -19.65 -17.01 42.35
CA VAL A 22 -18.86 -18.16 41.90
C VAL A 22 -17.59 -18.23 42.74
N PRO A 23 -17.34 -19.32 43.50
CA PRO A 23 -16.14 -19.44 44.31
C PRO A 23 -14.90 -19.61 43.42
N HIS A 24 -13.78 -19.00 43.83
CA HIS A 24 -12.52 -19.10 43.07
C HIS A 24 -11.93 -20.51 43.09
N THR A 25 -12.19 -21.29 44.14
CA THR A 25 -11.73 -22.67 44.27
C THR A 25 -12.92 -23.63 44.07
N PRO A 26 -12.86 -24.56 43.10
CA PRO A 26 -13.91 -25.55 42.91
C PRO A 26 -14.15 -26.37 44.19
N GLY A 27 -15.41 -26.48 44.63
CA GLY A 27 -15.83 -27.28 45.80
C GLY A 27 -16.03 -26.51 47.11
N LEU A 28 -15.67 -25.23 47.18
CA LEU A 28 -15.91 -24.35 48.33
C LEU A 28 -17.19 -23.52 48.14
N CYS A 29 -18.36 -24.12 48.40
CA CYS A 29 -19.68 -23.47 48.18
C CYS A 29 -20.37 -22.97 49.47
N THR A 30 -19.66 -22.85 50.59
CA THR A 30 -20.26 -22.49 51.89
C THR A 30 -20.18 -20.99 52.15
N GLY A 31 -21.32 -20.35 52.48
CA GLY A 31 -21.37 -18.92 52.86
C GLY A 31 -21.43 -17.93 51.70
N LEU A 32 -21.79 -18.39 50.49
CA LEU A 32 -21.94 -17.53 49.31
C LEU A 32 -23.24 -16.70 49.40
N PRO A 33 -23.24 -15.42 48.95
CA PRO A 33 -24.44 -14.61 48.86
C PRO A 33 -25.52 -15.21 47.96
N ASP A 34 -26.79 -14.98 48.31
CA ASP A 34 -27.92 -15.43 47.50
C ASP A 34 -27.91 -14.81 46.08
N PRO A 35 -28.33 -15.57 45.05
CA PRO A 35 -28.51 -15.04 43.71
C PRO A 35 -29.52 -13.89 43.69
N ILE A 36 -29.19 -12.80 43.00
CA ILE A 36 -30.10 -11.67 42.79
C ILE A 36 -30.45 -11.53 41.31
N LYS A 37 -31.60 -10.93 41.00
CA LYS A 37 -31.99 -10.70 39.61
C LYS A 37 -30.96 -9.81 38.91
N GLY A 38 -30.52 -10.25 37.73
CA GLY A 38 -29.54 -9.59 36.89
C GLY A 38 -30.15 -8.46 36.05
N THR A 39 -29.30 -7.62 35.43
CA THR A 39 -29.77 -6.69 34.38
C THR A 39 -30.30 -7.47 33.18
N GLU A 40 -31.15 -6.84 32.37
CA GLU A 40 -31.65 -7.43 31.13
C GLU A 40 -30.52 -7.86 30.19
N CYS A 41 -30.78 -8.88 29.37
CA CYS A 41 -29.77 -9.44 28.47
C CYS A 41 -29.36 -8.53 27.30
N SER A 42 -30.15 -7.49 27.03
CA SER A 42 -29.84 -6.40 26.08
C SER A 42 -28.94 -5.31 26.68
N PHE A 43 -28.73 -5.33 28.00
CA PHE A 43 -27.95 -4.31 28.70
C PHE A 43 -26.48 -4.34 28.28
N SER A 44 -25.93 -3.16 28.00
CA SER A 44 -24.51 -2.98 27.70
C SER A 44 -23.97 -1.67 28.26
N CYS A 45 -22.67 -1.68 28.58
CA CYS A 45 -21.95 -0.47 28.98
C CYS A 45 -21.33 0.23 27.77
N LYS A 46 -21.29 1.56 27.82
CA LYS A 46 -20.64 2.37 26.78
C LYS A 46 -19.13 2.16 26.82
N ALA A 47 -18.45 2.45 25.71
CA ALA A 47 -17.00 2.51 25.67
C ALA A 47 -16.49 3.48 26.75
N GLY A 48 -15.42 3.08 27.45
CA GLY A 48 -14.89 3.77 28.62
C GLY A 48 -15.59 3.44 29.94
N GLN A 49 -16.60 2.58 29.94
CA GLN A 49 -17.29 2.11 31.15
C GLN A 49 -17.16 0.59 31.31
N PHE A 50 -17.26 0.13 32.55
CA PHE A 50 -17.34 -1.30 32.90
C PHE A 50 -18.57 -1.54 33.76
N LEU A 51 -19.07 -2.78 33.77
CA LEU A 51 -20.19 -3.15 34.62
C LEU A 51 -19.68 -3.55 36.00
N ASP A 52 -19.99 -2.73 37.00
CA ASP A 52 -19.77 -3.13 38.39
C ASP A 52 -20.79 -4.21 38.76
N MET A 53 -20.32 -5.45 38.93
CA MET A 53 -21.17 -6.58 39.24
C MET A 53 -21.77 -6.52 40.65
N LYS A 54 -21.25 -5.69 41.57
CA LYS A 54 -21.88 -5.50 42.89
C LYS A 54 -23.12 -4.62 42.79
N ASP A 55 -23.00 -3.51 42.07
CA ASP A 55 -24.04 -2.49 41.94
C ASP A 55 -24.93 -2.68 40.70
N GLN A 56 -24.56 -3.60 39.81
CA GLN A 56 -25.20 -3.84 38.51
C GLN A 56 -25.38 -2.57 37.66
N SER A 57 -24.41 -1.65 37.73
CA SER A 57 -24.43 -0.37 37.02
C SER A 57 -23.10 -0.10 36.30
N CYS A 58 -23.17 0.62 35.18
CA CYS A 58 -21.97 0.99 34.42
C CYS A 58 -21.22 2.12 35.13
N LYS A 59 -19.96 1.88 35.48
CA LYS A 59 -19.07 2.88 36.07
C LYS A 59 -17.98 3.27 35.06
N PRO A 60 -17.56 4.55 35.03
CA PRO A 60 -16.45 4.98 34.18
C PRO A 60 -15.14 4.35 34.67
N CYS A 61 -14.26 4.01 33.73
CA CYS A 61 -12.90 3.58 34.05
C CYS A 61 -12.13 4.71 34.73
N ALA A 62 -11.42 4.40 35.81
CA ALA A 62 -10.50 5.37 36.42
C ALA A 62 -9.39 5.77 35.44
N GLU A 63 -8.73 6.90 35.71
CA GLU A 63 -7.54 7.32 34.98
C GLU A 63 -6.48 6.20 34.96
N GLY A 64 -5.71 6.11 33.87
CA GLY A 64 -4.75 5.04 33.64
C GLY A 64 -5.37 3.71 33.24
N ARG A 65 -6.71 3.62 33.10
CA ARG A 65 -7.41 2.44 32.62
C ARG A 65 -8.34 2.75 31.45
N TYR A 66 -8.68 1.73 30.68
CA TYR A 66 -9.59 1.83 29.56
C TYR A 66 -10.58 0.65 29.48
N SER A 67 -11.65 0.83 28.70
CA SER A 67 -12.63 -0.22 28.42
C SER A 67 -13.25 -0.01 27.03
N LEU A 68 -13.45 -1.09 26.29
CA LEU A 68 -14.20 -1.05 25.03
C LEU A 68 -15.72 -1.05 25.25
N GLY A 69 -16.19 -1.20 26.50
CA GLY A 69 -17.61 -1.27 26.87
C GLY A 69 -18.22 -2.62 26.52
N THR A 70 -18.36 -2.91 25.23
CA THR A 70 -18.91 -4.15 24.65
C THR A 70 -17.84 -5.00 23.98
N GLY A 71 -16.58 -4.82 24.36
CA GLY A 71 -15.44 -5.56 23.81
C GLY A 71 -14.42 -5.98 24.86
N ILE A 72 -13.67 -7.03 24.53
CA ILE A 72 -12.56 -7.58 25.29
C ILE A 72 -11.29 -7.39 24.46
N ARG A 73 -10.16 -7.11 25.10
CA ARG A 73 -8.87 -6.96 24.43
C ARG A 73 -7.77 -7.68 25.20
N PHE A 74 -6.91 -8.39 24.46
CA PHE A 74 -5.73 -9.09 24.95
C PHE A 74 -4.49 -8.59 24.21
N ASP A 75 -3.75 -7.72 24.87
CA ASP A 75 -2.54 -7.08 24.35
C ASP A 75 -1.33 -7.20 25.30
N GLU A 76 -1.45 -8.02 26.34
CA GLU A 76 -0.38 -8.43 27.25
C GLU A 76 -0.34 -9.96 27.32
N TRP A 77 0.85 -10.51 27.17
CA TRP A 77 1.14 -11.94 27.11
C TRP A 77 2.33 -12.28 28.02
N ASP A 78 2.37 -11.73 29.24
CA ASP A 78 3.35 -12.14 30.26
C ASP A 78 3.05 -13.57 30.75
N GLU A 79 1.75 -13.85 30.92
CA GLU A 79 1.18 -15.17 31.17
C GLU A 79 0.00 -15.38 30.22
N LEU A 80 -0.47 -16.62 30.07
CA LEU A 80 -1.63 -16.91 29.23
C LEU A 80 -2.90 -16.30 29.87
N PRO A 81 -3.62 -15.35 29.22
CA PRO A 81 -4.75 -14.69 29.84
C PRO A 81 -5.89 -15.65 30.21
N HIS A 82 -6.63 -15.34 31.27
CA HIS A 82 -7.73 -16.19 31.74
C HIS A 82 -8.76 -16.46 30.63
N GLY A 83 -9.10 -17.73 30.43
CA GLY A 83 -10.03 -18.19 29.39
C GLY A 83 -9.36 -18.69 28.11
N PHE A 84 -8.06 -18.44 27.92
CA PHE A 84 -7.29 -19.09 26.87
C PHE A 84 -6.85 -20.49 27.31
N ALA A 85 -6.83 -21.42 26.36
CA ALA A 85 -6.24 -22.74 26.52
C ALA A 85 -5.28 -23.02 25.37
N SER A 86 -4.16 -23.70 25.65
CA SER A 86 -3.23 -24.19 24.64
C SER A 86 -3.12 -25.71 24.75
N ILE A 87 -3.34 -26.40 23.63
CA ILE A 87 -3.35 -27.87 23.56
C ILE A 87 -2.55 -28.28 22.33
N ALA A 88 -1.75 -29.34 22.43
CA ALA A 88 -1.08 -29.95 21.29
C ALA A 88 -1.48 -31.41 21.08
N THR A 89 -1.52 -31.82 19.81
CA THR A 89 -1.87 -33.17 19.37
C THR A 89 -0.88 -33.66 18.31
N ASN A 90 -0.68 -34.98 18.26
CA ASN A 90 0.04 -35.63 17.17
C ASN A 90 -0.74 -35.53 15.86
N LEU A 91 -0.04 -35.52 14.72
CA LEU A 91 -0.65 -35.71 13.41
C LEU A 91 -1.29 -37.11 13.36
N GLU A 92 -2.61 -37.19 13.23
CA GLU A 92 -3.30 -38.45 12.93
C GLU A 92 -2.97 -38.85 11.48
N ILE A 93 -1.86 -39.58 11.31
CA ILE A 93 -1.61 -40.35 10.08
C ILE A 93 -2.26 -41.72 10.31
N ASP A 94 -3.17 -42.08 9.41
CA ASP A 94 -3.87 -43.37 9.37
C ASP A 94 -2.93 -44.56 9.67
N ASN A 95 -3.36 -45.40 10.61
CA ASN A 95 -2.67 -46.57 11.16
C ASN A 95 -2.09 -47.52 10.08
N SER A 96 -0.88 -47.26 9.58
CA SER A 96 -0.17 -48.27 8.78
C SER A 96 1.34 -48.32 8.92
N PHE A 97 2.02 -47.38 9.61
CA PHE A 97 3.45 -47.54 9.88
C PHE A 97 3.81 -47.06 11.29
N SER A 98 4.22 -48.01 12.13
CA SER A 98 4.75 -47.76 13.45
C SER A 98 6.21 -47.32 13.32
N GLU A 99 6.54 -46.10 13.72
CA GLU A 99 7.81 -45.77 14.40
C GLU A 99 7.69 -44.37 15.07
N SER A 100 7.93 -44.34 16.38
CA SER A 100 7.94 -43.20 17.32
C SER A 100 6.74 -42.24 17.33
N LEU A 101 5.76 -42.51 18.20
CA LEU A 101 4.83 -41.48 18.68
C LEU A 101 5.66 -40.42 19.45
N GLU A 102 5.92 -39.26 18.84
CA GLU A 102 6.46 -38.13 19.61
C GLU A 102 5.46 -37.71 20.69
N ASN A 103 5.97 -37.38 21.87
CA ASN A 103 5.15 -37.02 23.01
C ASN A 103 4.90 -35.50 22.97
N CYS A 104 3.84 -35.07 22.27
CA CYS A 104 3.46 -33.65 22.12
C CYS A 104 2.97 -32.97 23.41
N THR A 105 3.07 -33.60 24.58
CA THR A 105 2.57 -33.03 25.85
C THR A 105 3.28 -31.75 26.29
N THR A 106 4.48 -31.47 25.78
CA THR A 106 5.24 -30.23 26.07
C THR A 106 5.14 -29.17 24.98
N SER A 107 4.50 -29.48 23.84
CA SER A 107 4.34 -28.53 22.73
C SER A 107 3.15 -27.62 23.02
N THR A 108 3.37 -26.30 23.03
CA THR A 108 2.33 -25.31 23.35
C THR A 108 2.57 -23.98 22.66
N TRP A 109 1.57 -23.09 22.73
CA TRP A 109 1.76 -21.67 22.48
C TRP A 109 2.34 -21.00 23.73
N VAL A 110 3.42 -20.24 23.56
CA VAL A 110 4.22 -19.67 24.65
C VAL A 110 4.04 -18.14 24.72
N PRO A 111 3.57 -17.59 25.85
CA PRO A 111 3.49 -16.14 26.08
C PRO A 111 4.91 -15.52 26.21
N LEU A 112 5.16 -14.39 25.54
CA LEU A 112 6.47 -13.71 25.46
C LEU A 112 6.37 -12.18 25.70
N GLY A 113 5.52 -11.78 26.63
CA GLY A 113 5.31 -10.38 27.04
C GLY A 113 4.40 -9.61 26.08
N ASP A 114 4.90 -9.29 24.88
CA ASP A 114 4.15 -8.47 23.90
C ASP A 114 3.31 -9.29 22.92
N TYR A 115 3.55 -10.60 22.83
CA TYR A 115 2.90 -11.51 21.90
C TYR A 115 2.94 -12.96 22.42
N VAL A 116 2.15 -13.83 21.80
CA VAL A 116 2.20 -15.28 21.99
C VAL A 116 2.80 -15.94 20.76
N ALA A 117 3.74 -16.86 20.97
CA ALA A 117 4.43 -17.60 19.91
C ALA A 117 3.97 -19.06 19.84
N SER A 118 3.83 -19.58 18.64
CA SER A 118 3.52 -21.00 18.40
C SER A 118 4.73 -21.92 18.61
N ASN A 119 4.45 -23.23 18.64
CA ASN A 119 5.44 -24.28 18.61
C ASN A 119 6.21 -24.32 17.28
N THR A 120 7.39 -24.94 17.29
CA THR A 120 8.22 -25.17 16.09
C THR A 120 8.54 -26.64 15.85
N ASP A 121 8.06 -27.53 16.73
CA ASP A 121 8.12 -28.98 16.60
C ASP A 121 7.01 -29.51 15.68
N GLU A 122 7.08 -30.79 15.30
CA GLU A 122 6.15 -31.42 14.35
C GLU A 122 4.74 -31.67 14.92
N CYS A 123 4.48 -31.21 16.15
CA CYS A 123 3.16 -31.29 16.76
C CYS A 123 2.19 -30.25 16.17
N THR A 124 0.90 -30.57 16.19
CA THR A 124 -0.14 -29.57 15.94
C THR A 124 -0.48 -28.88 17.26
N ALA A 125 -0.14 -27.60 17.43
CA ALA A 125 -0.51 -26.82 18.61
C ALA A 125 -1.68 -25.87 18.30
N THR A 126 -2.65 -25.83 19.22
CA THR A 126 -3.86 -25.02 19.10
C THR A 126 -4.00 -24.12 20.30
N LEU A 127 -4.08 -22.81 20.07
CA LEU A 127 -4.50 -21.80 21.03
C LEU A 127 -5.99 -21.55 20.82
N MET A 128 -6.79 -21.61 21.87
CA MET A 128 -8.24 -21.43 21.79
C MET A 128 -8.80 -20.51 22.86
N TYR A 129 -9.85 -19.77 22.50
CA TYR A 129 -10.58 -18.89 23.41
C TYR A 129 -12.09 -18.98 23.17
N ALA A 130 -12.86 -19.22 24.23
CA ALA A 130 -14.32 -19.30 24.16
C ALA A 130 -14.96 -17.97 24.59
N VAL A 131 -15.86 -17.45 23.76
CA VAL A 131 -16.56 -16.18 24.01
C VAL A 131 -18.05 -16.28 23.68
N ASN A 132 -18.90 -15.76 24.56
CA ASN A 132 -20.34 -15.66 24.32
C ASN A 132 -20.71 -14.22 23.93
N LEU A 133 -21.15 -14.03 22.69
CA LEU A 133 -21.58 -12.74 22.17
C LEU A 133 -23.08 -12.55 22.32
N LYS A 134 -23.49 -11.36 22.79
CA LYS A 134 -24.91 -10.99 22.93
C LYS A 134 -25.48 -10.32 21.69
N GLN A 135 -24.62 -9.76 20.86
CA GLN A 135 -24.92 -9.25 19.52
C GLN A 135 -23.84 -9.74 18.55
N SER A 136 -24.08 -9.65 17.24
CA SER A 136 -23.00 -9.91 16.28
C SER A 136 -21.83 -8.95 16.55
N GLY A 137 -20.62 -9.45 16.38
CA GLY A 137 -19.41 -8.72 16.67
C GLY A 137 -18.28 -9.16 15.76
N THR A 138 -17.06 -8.83 16.15
CA THR A 138 -15.86 -9.14 15.38
C THR A 138 -14.75 -9.58 16.31
N VAL A 139 -13.93 -10.51 15.85
CA VAL A 139 -12.59 -10.75 16.40
C VAL A 139 -11.58 -10.15 15.44
N SER A 140 -10.60 -9.42 15.97
CA SER A 140 -9.44 -8.95 15.24
C SER A 140 -8.15 -9.24 16.00
N PHE A 141 -7.05 -9.48 15.29
CA PHE A 141 -5.73 -9.72 15.89
C PHE A 141 -4.61 -9.44 14.89
N GLU A 142 -3.43 -9.13 15.40
CA GLU A 142 -2.21 -8.98 14.61
C GLU A 142 -1.40 -10.27 14.62
N TYR A 143 -0.79 -10.63 13.48
CA TYR A 143 0.05 -11.83 13.39
C TYR A 143 1.31 -11.62 12.53
N ILE A 144 2.36 -12.40 12.82
CA ILE A 144 3.54 -12.62 11.96
C ILE A 144 3.57 -14.10 11.60
N TYR A 145 3.62 -14.40 10.30
CA TYR A 145 3.69 -15.74 9.74
C TYR A 145 4.84 -15.80 8.72
N PRO A 146 6.08 -16.07 9.18
CA PRO A 146 7.30 -15.69 8.46
C PRO A 146 7.77 -16.69 7.38
N ASP A 147 7.35 -17.96 7.45
CA ASP A 147 7.73 -18.97 6.47
C ASP A 147 6.62 -20.00 6.26
N SER A 148 6.57 -20.63 5.08
CA SER A 148 5.55 -21.61 4.74
C SER A 148 5.86 -23.04 5.23
N SER A 149 6.77 -23.20 6.19
CA SER A 149 7.14 -24.51 6.79
C SER A 149 6.29 -24.86 8.01
N ILE A 150 5.45 -23.92 8.46
CA ILE A 150 4.39 -24.13 9.44
C ILE A 150 3.07 -23.83 8.75
N ILE A 151 2.10 -24.73 8.79
CA ILE A 151 0.73 -24.40 8.41
C ILE A 151 0.10 -23.59 9.54
N PHE A 152 -0.45 -22.42 9.23
CA PHE A 152 -1.18 -21.59 10.19
C PHE A 152 -2.64 -21.40 9.77
N GLU A 153 -3.55 -21.83 10.64
CA GLU A 153 -5.00 -21.72 10.45
C GLU A 153 -5.63 -20.87 11.55
N PHE A 154 -6.61 -20.06 11.18
CA PHE A 154 -7.51 -19.40 12.11
C PHE A 154 -8.96 -19.72 11.77
N PHE A 155 -9.73 -20.26 12.71
CA PHE A 155 -11.14 -20.56 12.46
C PHE A 155 -12.00 -20.38 13.70
N VAL A 156 -13.29 -20.21 13.46
CA VAL A 156 -14.30 -20.02 14.50
C VAL A 156 -15.29 -21.19 14.42
N GLN A 157 -15.63 -21.77 15.57
CA GLN A 157 -16.72 -22.73 15.69
C GLN A 157 -17.84 -22.14 16.55
N ASN A 158 -19.08 -22.35 16.09
CA ASN A 158 -20.28 -22.00 16.86
C ASN A 158 -20.81 -23.23 17.65
N ASP A 159 -21.93 -23.03 18.34
CA ASP A 159 -22.64 -24.05 19.14
C ASP A 159 -23.04 -25.33 18.36
N GLN A 160 -23.02 -25.31 17.02
CA GLN A 160 -23.30 -26.48 16.18
C GLN A 160 -22.03 -27.19 15.69
N CYS A 161 -20.85 -26.83 16.19
CA CYS A 161 -19.55 -27.32 15.73
C CYS A 161 -19.31 -27.13 14.22
N GLN A 162 -20.05 -26.21 13.59
CA GLN A 162 -19.91 -25.89 12.17
C GLN A 162 -18.90 -24.74 12.00
N PRO A 163 -17.91 -24.87 11.10
CA PRO A 163 -16.98 -23.79 10.80
C PRO A 163 -17.72 -22.66 10.07
N THR A 164 -17.62 -21.44 10.58
CA THR A 164 -18.49 -20.34 10.11
C THR A 164 -18.10 -19.77 8.74
N VAL A 165 -16.84 -19.94 8.29
CA VAL A 165 -16.33 -19.40 7.00
C VAL A 165 -15.12 -20.23 6.51
N GLU A 166 -15.18 -20.84 5.32
CA GLU A 166 -14.03 -21.58 4.73
C GLU A 166 -12.95 -20.66 4.12
N GLU A 167 -13.30 -19.42 3.75
CA GLU A 167 -12.39 -18.49 3.06
C GLU A 167 -11.33 -17.82 3.94
N SER A 168 -11.58 -17.70 5.25
CA SER A 168 -10.66 -17.09 6.23
C SER A 168 -9.84 -18.10 7.03
N ARG A 169 -10.02 -19.40 6.77
CA ARG A 169 -9.40 -20.47 7.54
C ARG A 169 -7.87 -20.49 7.41
N TRP A 170 -7.37 -20.23 6.21
CA TRP A 170 -5.95 -20.31 5.89
C TRP A 170 -5.30 -18.94 5.96
N MET A 171 -4.33 -18.79 6.86
CA MET A 171 -3.62 -17.53 7.04
C MET A 171 -2.57 -17.34 5.95
N ARG A 172 -2.35 -16.08 5.54
CA ARG A 172 -1.36 -15.74 4.51
C ARG A 172 0.00 -15.53 5.17
N THR A 173 1.07 -15.97 4.53
CA THR A 173 2.43 -15.65 4.99
C THR A 173 2.63 -14.14 4.98
N THR A 174 3.21 -13.60 6.04
CA THR A 174 3.48 -12.17 6.18
C THR A 174 4.79 -11.82 5.49
N GLU A 175 4.74 -10.99 4.46
CA GLU A 175 5.95 -10.45 3.81
C GLU A 175 6.50 -9.21 4.53
N LYS A 176 5.64 -8.52 5.30
CA LYS A 176 5.94 -7.21 5.90
C LYS A 176 5.46 -7.08 7.35
N GLY A 177 6.28 -7.50 8.31
CA GLY A 177 5.98 -7.29 9.74
C GLY A 177 4.63 -7.86 10.18
N TRP A 178 3.98 -7.18 11.13
CA TRP A 178 2.68 -7.57 11.68
C TRP A 178 1.53 -7.25 10.72
N GLU A 179 0.70 -8.24 10.39
CA GLU A 179 -0.52 -8.07 9.60
C GLU A 179 -1.77 -8.17 10.48
N LEU A 180 -2.80 -7.37 10.19
CA LEU A 180 -4.08 -7.39 10.90
C LEU A 180 -5.08 -8.34 10.21
N HIS A 181 -5.63 -9.28 10.97
CA HIS A 181 -6.73 -10.15 10.54
C HIS A 181 -8.01 -9.80 11.31
N SER A 182 -9.17 -9.92 10.67
CA SER A 182 -10.47 -9.66 11.28
C SER A 182 -11.55 -10.57 10.72
N VAL A 183 -12.38 -11.15 11.59
CA VAL A 183 -13.49 -12.06 11.23
C VAL A 183 -14.75 -11.67 12.00
N GLU A 184 -15.90 -11.73 11.33
CA GLU A 184 -17.20 -11.51 11.95
C GLU A 184 -17.61 -12.70 12.81
N LEU A 185 -18.20 -12.41 13.96
CA LEU A 185 -18.66 -13.40 14.92
C LEU A 185 -20.18 -13.31 15.06
N SER A 186 -20.83 -14.47 15.02
CA SER A 186 -22.27 -14.59 15.23
C SER A 186 -22.64 -14.39 16.70
N ARG A 187 -23.86 -13.90 16.94
CA ARG A 187 -24.47 -13.91 18.28
C ARG A 187 -24.54 -15.35 18.81
N GLY A 188 -24.18 -15.57 20.06
CA GLY A 188 -24.12 -16.92 20.68
C GLY A 188 -22.71 -17.28 21.14
N ASN A 189 -22.45 -18.55 21.42
CA ASN A 189 -21.08 -18.98 21.74
C ASN A 189 -20.25 -19.07 20.46
N ASN A 190 -19.03 -18.57 20.54
CA ASN A 190 -18.01 -18.70 19.51
C ASN A 190 -16.75 -19.20 20.19
N VAL A 191 -16.11 -20.22 19.62
CA VAL A 191 -14.79 -20.69 20.02
C VAL A 191 -13.82 -20.34 18.91
N LEU A 192 -12.82 -19.54 19.27
CA LEU A 192 -11.79 -19.05 18.36
C LEU A 192 -10.59 -19.99 18.44
N TYR A 193 -10.03 -20.40 17.30
CA TYR A 193 -8.90 -21.31 17.22
C TYR A 193 -7.78 -20.72 16.36
N TRP A 194 -6.58 -20.60 16.93
CA TRP A 194 -5.33 -20.36 16.23
C TRP A 194 -4.52 -21.65 16.25
N ARG A 195 -4.35 -22.29 15.10
CA ARG A 195 -3.76 -23.63 15.00
C ARG A 195 -2.54 -23.63 14.11
N THR A 196 -1.45 -24.22 14.59
CA THR A 196 -0.19 -24.37 13.88
C THR A 196 0.22 -25.83 13.76
N THR A 197 0.75 -26.21 12.60
CA THR A 197 1.31 -27.54 12.35
C THR A 197 2.61 -27.39 11.58
N ALA A 198 3.76 -27.66 12.22
CA ALA A 198 5.05 -27.58 11.55
C ALA A 198 5.40 -28.90 10.86
N PHE A 199 6.16 -28.83 9.76
CA PHE A 199 6.68 -30.00 9.06
C PHE A 199 8.17 -29.80 8.82
N SER A 200 9.02 -30.70 9.34
CA SER A 200 10.45 -30.62 9.07
C SER A 200 10.74 -31.14 7.67
N VAL A 201 11.11 -30.22 6.78
CA VAL A 201 11.56 -30.54 5.42
C VAL A 201 13.01 -30.09 5.33
N TRP A 202 13.92 -31.06 5.30
CA TRP A 202 15.35 -30.86 4.99
C TRP A 202 16.17 -30.08 6.05
N SER A 203 16.01 -30.43 7.33
CA SER A 203 16.89 -29.99 8.44
C SER A 203 16.89 -28.49 8.77
N LYS A 204 15.92 -27.71 8.27
CA LYS A 204 15.75 -26.29 8.62
C LYS A 204 14.68 -26.17 9.70
N VAL A 205 15.05 -25.61 10.86
CA VAL A 205 14.11 -25.35 11.97
C VAL A 205 13.07 -24.30 11.53
N PRO A 206 11.76 -24.63 11.55
CA PRO A 206 10.70 -23.68 11.21
C PRO A 206 10.69 -22.46 12.15
N LYS A 207 10.34 -21.27 11.64
CA LYS A 207 10.16 -20.08 12.48
C LYS A 207 8.74 -20.03 13.03
N PRO A 208 8.53 -19.67 14.31
CA PRO A 208 7.20 -19.66 14.91
C PRO A 208 6.31 -18.56 14.34
N VAL A 209 5.02 -18.85 14.26
CA VAL A 209 3.94 -17.86 14.10
C VAL A 209 3.78 -17.08 15.39
N LEU A 210 3.63 -15.76 15.29
CA LEU A 210 3.41 -14.85 16.43
C LEU A 210 2.03 -14.21 16.32
N VAL A 211 1.30 -14.07 17.43
CA VAL A 211 -0.01 -13.41 17.50
C VAL A 211 -0.04 -12.40 18.64
N ARG A 212 -0.67 -11.23 18.44
CA ARG A 212 -0.88 -10.20 19.48
C ARG A 212 -2.12 -9.35 19.24
N ASN A 213 -2.42 -8.46 20.18
CA ASN A 213 -3.50 -7.46 20.09
C ASN A 213 -4.87 -8.08 19.72
N ILE A 214 -5.27 -9.16 20.37
CA ILE A 214 -6.57 -9.82 20.10
C ILE A 214 -7.69 -8.96 20.67
N GLY A 215 -8.56 -8.42 19.81
CA GLY A 215 -9.77 -7.68 20.18
C GLY A 215 -11.02 -8.45 19.81
N ILE A 216 -12.01 -8.51 20.70
CA ILE A 216 -13.30 -9.15 20.47
C ILE A 216 -14.40 -8.14 20.80
N THR A 217 -15.36 -7.95 19.90
CA THR A 217 -16.52 -7.08 20.11
C THR A 217 -17.82 -7.89 20.15
N GLY A 218 -18.90 -7.30 20.69
CA GLY A 218 -20.22 -7.94 20.73
C GLY A 218 -20.53 -8.68 22.05
N VAL A 219 -19.63 -8.61 23.03
CA VAL A 219 -19.92 -9.05 24.40
C VAL A 219 -20.83 -8.02 25.09
N ALA A 220 -21.65 -8.45 26.05
CA ALA A 220 -22.60 -7.54 26.70
C ALA A 220 -21.91 -6.43 27.50
N TYR A 221 -20.82 -6.76 28.20
CA TYR A 221 -20.10 -5.82 29.02
C TYR A 221 -18.69 -6.36 29.31
N THR A 222 -17.76 -5.47 29.63
CA THR A 222 -16.56 -5.84 30.39
C THR A 222 -16.84 -5.72 31.89
N SER A 223 -16.37 -6.69 32.67
CA SER A 223 -16.52 -6.71 34.14
C SER A 223 -15.51 -5.82 34.85
N GLU A 224 -14.47 -5.36 34.15
CA GLU A 224 -13.44 -4.50 34.70
C GLU A 224 -12.80 -3.62 33.62
N CYS A 225 -12.05 -2.61 34.07
CA CYS A 225 -11.25 -1.77 33.19
C CYS A 225 -9.81 -2.25 33.17
N PHE A 226 -9.25 -2.31 31.97
CA PHE A 226 -7.88 -2.77 31.75
C PHE A 226 -6.91 -1.61 31.99
N PRO A 227 -5.81 -1.83 32.74
CA PRO A 227 -4.76 -0.83 32.84
C PRO A 227 -4.17 -0.54 31.47
N CYS A 228 -3.79 0.72 31.23
CA CYS A 228 -3.01 1.06 30.05
C CYS A 228 -1.69 0.31 30.07
N LYS A 229 -1.34 -0.34 28.95
CA LYS A 229 -0.04 -0.99 28.81
C LYS A 229 1.10 0.01 28.97
N ALA A 230 2.26 -0.46 29.38
CA ALA A 230 3.44 0.40 29.50
C ALA A 230 3.75 1.09 28.15
N GLY A 231 4.18 2.35 28.20
CA GLY A 231 4.31 3.21 27.03
C GLY A 231 3.00 3.82 26.51
N THR A 232 1.87 3.55 27.16
CA THR A 232 0.60 4.25 26.92
C THR A 232 0.05 4.87 28.20
N TYR A 233 -0.90 5.78 28.06
CA TYR A 233 -1.52 6.47 29.19
C TYR A 233 -2.99 6.82 28.92
N ALA A 234 -3.78 6.97 29.99
CA ALA A 234 -5.14 7.49 29.95
C ALA A 234 -5.31 8.60 30.99
N ALA A 235 -5.28 9.84 30.54
CA ALA A 235 -5.33 11.01 31.43
C ALA A 235 -6.71 11.31 32.00
N THR A 236 -7.78 10.78 31.40
CA THR A 236 -9.16 11.08 31.79
C THR A 236 -9.91 9.83 32.19
N SER A 237 -10.75 9.96 33.22
CA SER A 237 -11.75 8.94 33.56
C SER A 237 -12.69 8.69 32.37
N GLY A 238 -13.11 7.44 32.18
CA GLY A 238 -13.98 7.04 31.09
C GLY A 238 -13.26 6.86 29.74
N SER A 239 -11.94 6.62 29.74
CA SER A 239 -11.19 6.43 28.49
C SER A 239 -11.55 5.10 27.82
N SER A 240 -11.85 5.13 26.51
CA SER A 240 -12.12 3.91 25.73
C SER A 240 -10.88 3.25 25.14
N PHE A 241 -9.76 3.98 25.10
CA PHE A 241 -8.46 3.51 24.66
C PHE A 241 -7.34 4.30 25.36
N CYS A 242 -6.13 3.73 25.39
CA CYS A 242 -4.95 4.41 25.90
C CYS A 242 -4.19 5.12 24.77
N LYS A 243 -3.70 6.33 25.04
CA LYS A 243 -2.88 7.11 24.11
C LYS A 243 -1.42 6.69 24.22
N LEU A 244 -0.70 6.64 23.11
CA LEU A 244 0.74 6.36 23.11
C LEU A 244 1.52 7.52 23.74
N CYS A 245 2.57 7.19 24.49
CA CYS A 245 3.51 8.19 24.95
C CYS A 245 4.32 8.76 23.78
N PRO A 246 4.45 10.09 23.65
CA PRO A 246 5.27 10.69 22.61
C PRO A 246 6.75 10.28 22.75
N ALA A 247 7.53 10.44 21.67
CA ALA A 247 8.98 10.20 21.72
C ALA A 247 9.67 11.04 22.81
N ASN A 248 10.77 10.53 23.37
CA ASN A 248 11.45 11.04 24.56
C ASN A 248 10.59 11.07 25.84
N SER A 249 9.48 10.33 25.87
CA SER A 249 8.75 10.05 27.09
C SER A 249 8.44 8.57 27.24
N TYR A 250 8.16 8.15 28.47
CA TYR A 250 7.83 6.77 28.80
C TYR A 250 6.70 6.73 29.82
N SER A 251 6.08 5.57 29.95
CA SER A 251 5.13 5.33 31.04
C SER A 251 5.17 3.90 31.53
N SER A 252 4.96 3.72 32.83
CA SER A 252 4.69 2.43 33.42
C SER A 252 3.24 1.99 33.11
N LYS A 253 2.95 0.72 33.36
CA LYS A 253 1.58 0.19 33.30
C LYS A 253 0.62 1.01 34.17
N GLY A 254 -0.57 1.28 33.66
CA GLY A 254 -1.62 2.02 34.35
C GLY A 254 -1.35 3.53 34.50
N ALA A 255 -0.44 4.11 33.71
CA ALA A 255 -0.09 5.52 33.85
C ALA A 255 -1.22 6.46 33.40
N THR A 256 -1.37 7.56 34.13
CA THR A 256 -2.29 8.66 33.79
C THR A 256 -1.62 9.73 32.93
N SER A 257 -0.28 9.73 32.85
CA SER A 257 0.52 10.63 32.02
C SER A 257 1.87 10.01 31.68
N CYS A 258 2.55 10.55 30.67
CA CYS A 258 3.90 10.13 30.30
C CYS A 258 4.94 10.96 31.04
N GLN A 259 6.00 10.29 31.49
CA GLN A 259 7.18 10.89 32.12
C GLN A 259 8.23 11.20 31.06
N GLN A 260 8.84 12.39 31.10
CA GLN A 260 9.91 12.76 30.19
C GLN A 260 11.20 12.00 30.53
N CYS A 261 11.94 11.60 29.50
CA CYS A 261 13.29 11.07 29.69
C CYS A 261 14.23 12.18 30.19
N ALA A 262 15.23 11.80 30.99
CA ALA A 262 16.34 12.68 31.32
C ALA A 262 17.09 13.12 30.04
N PRO A 263 17.78 14.27 30.03
CA PRO A 263 18.45 14.79 28.82
C PRO A 263 19.47 13.82 28.20
N ASP A 264 20.13 13.01 29.02
CA ASP A 264 21.10 11.97 28.63
C ASP A 264 20.44 10.65 28.19
N ALA A 265 19.11 10.57 28.21
CA ALA A 265 18.32 9.41 27.81
C ALA A 265 17.31 9.76 26.72
N TYR A 266 16.86 8.75 25.98
CA TYR A 266 15.85 8.87 24.95
C TYR A 266 14.89 7.69 25.00
N SER A 267 13.73 7.85 24.36
CA SER A 267 12.80 6.75 24.18
C SER A 267 12.08 6.90 22.85
N ASP A 268 11.76 5.76 22.25
CA ASP A 268 10.89 5.72 21.08
C ASP A 268 9.44 6.01 21.51
N GLN A 269 8.59 6.37 20.54
CA GLN A 269 7.17 6.56 20.81
C GLN A 269 6.55 5.27 21.34
N GLY A 270 5.75 5.36 22.40
CA GLY A 270 5.15 4.19 23.02
C GLY A 270 6.10 3.34 23.87
N SER A 271 7.26 3.87 24.28
CA SER A 271 8.21 3.12 25.10
C SER A 271 7.80 3.02 26.57
N SER A 272 8.05 1.86 27.17
CA SER A 272 7.86 1.61 28.60
C SER A 272 8.98 2.19 29.49
N SER A 273 10.13 2.52 28.89
CA SER A 273 11.31 3.04 29.59
C SER A 273 12.20 3.89 28.69
N CYS A 274 13.08 4.68 29.30
CA CYS A 274 14.13 5.40 28.57
C CYS A 274 15.41 4.57 28.47
N LYS A 275 16.11 4.73 27.35
CA LYS A 275 17.44 4.16 27.10
C LYS A 275 18.48 5.28 27.14
N PRO A 276 19.71 5.02 27.63
CA PRO A 276 20.77 6.01 27.59
C PRO A 276 21.11 6.37 26.14
N ARG A 277 21.42 7.63 25.87
CA ARG A 277 21.83 8.10 24.55
C ARG A 277 23.25 7.60 24.26
N PRO A 278 23.48 6.83 23.18
CA PRO A 278 24.83 6.50 22.74
C PRO A 278 25.56 7.75 22.20
N PRO A 279 26.90 7.70 22.05
CA PRO A 279 27.66 8.77 21.40
C PRO A 279 27.20 8.92 19.94
N CYS A 280 27.05 10.16 19.47
CA CYS A 280 26.67 10.42 18.08
C CYS A 280 27.72 9.90 17.08
N THR A 281 27.23 9.39 15.95
CA THR A 281 28.03 8.84 14.85
C THR A 281 27.71 9.55 13.53
N ASP A 282 28.44 9.21 12.48
CA ASP A 282 28.19 9.66 11.11
C ASP A 282 26.86 9.17 10.52
N LYS A 283 26.22 8.18 11.16
CA LYS A 283 24.91 7.64 10.80
C LYS A 283 23.73 8.43 11.38
N ASP A 284 24.00 9.33 12.32
CA ASP A 284 23.00 10.08 13.08
C ASP A 284 22.71 11.46 12.47
N TYR A 285 23.47 11.88 11.46
CA TYR A 285 23.22 13.11 10.71
C TYR A 285 23.13 12.84 9.21
N PHE A 286 22.52 13.76 8.47
CA PHE A 286 22.43 13.73 7.03
C PHE A 286 22.81 15.10 6.45
N SER A 287 23.17 15.12 5.17
CA SER A 287 23.56 16.35 4.47
C SER A 287 22.43 16.89 3.60
N THR A 288 22.20 18.19 3.62
CA THR A 288 21.23 18.85 2.74
C THR A 288 21.84 20.14 2.21
N HIS A 289 21.34 20.64 1.09
CA HIS A 289 21.76 21.95 0.58
C HIS A 289 20.85 23.04 1.12
N THR A 290 21.42 24.19 1.47
CA THR A 290 20.60 25.35 1.79
C THR A 290 19.88 25.84 0.53
N ALA A 291 18.68 26.40 0.71
CA ALA A 291 18.06 27.19 -0.35
C ALA A 291 19.00 28.30 -0.83
N CYS A 292 18.85 28.70 -2.09
CA CYS A 292 19.64 29.78 -2.67
C CYS A 292 19.37 31.09 -1.96
N ASP A 293 20.42 31.72 -1.43
CA ASP A 293 20.32 33.03 -0.79
C ASP A 293 20.16 34.17 -1.81
N ALA A 294 19.99 35.41 -1.34
CA ALA A 294 19.83 36.58 -2.21
C ALA A 294 21.05 36.84 -3.11
N SER A 295 22.24 36.39 -2.72
CA SER A 295 23.46 36.41 -3.56
C SER A 295 23.49 35.30 -4.62
N GLY A 296 22.52 34.37 -4.60
CA GLY A 296 22.48 33.24 -5.50
C GLY A 296 23.47 32.14 -5.14
N GLU A 297 23.80 32.02 -3.85
CA GLU A 297 24.71 31.02 -3.33
C GLU A 297 23.98 29.98 -2.49
N THR A 298 24.48 28.76 -2.50
CA THR A 298 24.04 27.62 -1.67
C THR A 298 25.25 26.98 -1.01
N GLN A 299 25.05 26.33 0.13
CA GLN A 299 26.09 25.60 0.84
C GLN A 299 25.56 24.25 1.29
N LEU A 300 26.45 23.25 1.29
CA LEU A 300 26.20 21.98 1.95
C LEU A 300 26.11 22.22 3.46
N MET A 301 25.04 21.77 4.09
CA MET A 301 24.87 21.79 5.54
C MET A 301 24.55 20.39 6.05
N PHE A 302 24.88 20.13 7.31
CA PHE A 302 24.54 18.88 7.97
C PHE A 302 23.44 19.13 9.01
N LYS A 303 22.54 18.17 9.18
CA LYS A 303 21.47 18.20 10.17
C LYS A 303 21.42 16.86 10.89
N TRP A 304 21.19 16.90 12.20
CA TRP A 304 20.89 15.70 12.98
C TRP A 304 19.56 15.08 12.53
N ALA A 305 19.49 13.76 12.48
CA ALA A 305 18.26 13.03 12.20
C ALA A 305 17.27 13.18 13.38
N GLU A 306 16.01 13.50 13.09
CA GLU A 306 14.96 13.74 14.10
C GLU A 306 14.02 12.53 14.28
N PRO A 307 13.75 12.08 15.53
CA PRO A 307 14.31 12.60 16.78
C PRO A 307 15.80 12.28 16.92
N LYS A 308 16.56 13.20 17.52
CA LYS A 308 17.96 12.96 17.86
C LYS A 308 17.99 11.92 18.98
N THR A 309 18.64 10.78 18.75
CA THR A 309 18.71 9.64 19.68
C THR A 309 20.09 9.50 20.35
N CYS A 310 21.07 10.27 19.90
CA CYS A 310 22.45 10.25 20.39
C CYS A 310 22.82 11.51 21.20
N SER A 311 23.95 11.48 21.90
CA SER A 311 24.53 12.62 22.63
C SER A 311 25.86 13.05 22.03
N GLU A 312 26.06 14.37 21.91
CA GLU A 312 27.30 15.01 21.44
C GLU A 312 28.32 15.20 22.58
N ASP A 313 27.89 15.10 23.84
CA ASP A 313 28.72 15.40 25.01
C ASP A 313 29.60 14.20 25.44
N LEU A 314 29.44 13.05 24.79
CA LEU A 314 30.19 11.85 25.12
C LEU A 314 31.58 11.85 24.46
N PRO A 315 32.63 11.27 25.09
CA PRO A 315 34.01 11.40 24.63
C PRO A 315 34.30 10.90 23.21
N THR A 316 33.50 9.96 22.69
CA THR A 316 33.63 9.38 21.34
C THR A 316 32.58 9.91 20.37
N ALA A 317 31.78 10.89 20.78
CA ALA A 317 30.72 11.43 19.95
C ALA A 317 31.29 12.33 18.84
N VAL A 318 30.85 12.06 17.62
CA VAL A 318 31.08 12.93 16.47
C VAL A 318 30.26 14.22 16.65
N GLN A 319 30.88 15.35 16.36
CA GLN A 319 30.21 16.64 16.30
C GLN A 319 29.61 16.85 14.91
N LEU A 320 28.53 17.61 14.83
CA LEU A 320 27.94 17.94 13.54
C LEU A 320 28.99 18.67 12.68
N PRO A 321 29.29 18.18 11.46
CA PRO A 321 30.32 18.79 10.63
C PRO A 321 29.96 20.25 10.28
N PRO A 322 30.96 21.15 10.17
CA PRO A 322 30.70 22.53 9.78
C PRO A 322 30.12 22.58 8.36
N SER A 323 29.26 23.56 8.12
CA SER A 323 28.73 23.81 6.78
C SER A 323 29.86 24.04 5.77
N GLY A 324 29.66 23.53 4.56
CA GLY A 324 30.58 23.71 3.45
C GLY A 324 30.68 25.16 2.99
N VAL A 325 31.64 25.41 2.10
CA VAL A 325 31.83 26.72 1.49
C VAL A 325 30.62 27.06 0.61
N LYS A 326 30.21 28.33 0.61
CA LYS A 326 29.18 28.83 -0.31
C LYS A 326 29.63 28.69 -1.76
N THR A 327 28.76 28.13 -2.58
CA THR A 327 28.94 27.92 -4.02
C THR A 327 27.79 28.53 -4.78
N LYS A 328 28.02 28.88 -6.05
CA LYS A 328 26.96 29.46 -6.89
C LYS A 328 25.86 28.43 -7.16
N CYS A 329 24.60 28.84 -7.02
CA CYS A 329 23.47 27.99 -7.34
C CYS A 329 23.46 27.59 -8.82
N PRO A 330 23.08 26.33 -9.13
CA PRO A 330 22.76 25.96 -10.50
C PRO A 330 21.51 26.71 -10.99
N PRO A 331 21.30 26.78 -12.32
CA PRO A 331 20.12 27.41 -12.89
C PRO A 331 18.82 26.74 -12.41
N CYS A 332 17.70 27.45 -12.54
CA CYS A 332 16.37 26.90 -12.26
C CYS A 332 16.05 25.74 -13.20
N ASN A 333 15.20 24.78 -12.81
CA ASN A 333 14.78 23.72 -13.72
C ASN A 333 14.27 24.28 -15.06
N PRO A 334 14.50 23.60 -16.21
CA PRO A 334 14.04 24.10 -17.50
C PRO A 334 12.55 24.43 -17.51
N GLY A 335 12.20 25.52 -18.20
CA GLY A 335 10.87 26.13 -18.17
C GLY A 335 10.62 27.09 -17.01
N PHE A 336 11.56 27.18 -16.06
CA PHE A 336 11.55 28.17 -14.99
C PHE A 336 12.65 29.22 -15.21
N PHE A 337 12.47 30.38 -14.59
CA PHE A 337 13.46 31.46 -14.57
C PHE A 337 13.74 31.89 -13.13
N LYS A 338 14.93 32.43 -12.92
CA LYS A 338 15.35 32.90 -11.59
C LYS A 338 14.84 34.32 -11.36
N THR A 339 14.15 34.54 -10.25
CA THR A 339 13.71 35.88 -9.82
C THR A 339 14.75 36.56 -8.94
N ASN A 340 14.55 37.85 -8.66
CA ASN A 340 15.44 38.65 -7.80
C ASN A 340 15.54 38.11 -6.36
N SER A 341 14.57 37.33 -5.89
CA SER A 341 14.58 36.66 -4.58
C SER A 341 15.30 35.30 -4.61
N SER A 342 15.99 34.96 -5.71
CA SER A 342 16.60 33.65 -5.96
C SER A 342 15.60 32.47 -6.01
N ALA A 343 14.30 32.74 -6.05
CA ALA A 343 13.27 31.75 -6.28
C ALA A 343 13.12 31.42 -7.77
N CYS A 344 12.67 30.20 -8.07
CA CYS A 344 12.41 29.77 -9.44
C CYS A 344 10.91 29.85 -9.73
N GLU A 345 10.54 30.68 -10.70
CA GLU A 345 9.15 30.87 -11.13
C GLU A 345 8.93 30.33 -12.54
N PRO A 346 7.72 29.82 -12.87
CA PRO A 346 7.41 29.29 -14.18
C PRO A 346 7.39 30.40 -15.24
N CYS A 347 7.91 30.12 -16.44
CA CYS A 347 7.82 31.07 -17.54
C CYS A 347 6.37 31.31 -17.99
N PRO A 348 6.05 32.53 -18.48
CA PRO A 348 4.73 32.84 -18.99
C PRO A 348 4.39 32.01 -20.23
N SER A 349 3.10 31.79 -20.46
CA SER A 349 2.58 31.02 -21.60
C SER A 349 3.15 31.49 -22.94
N GLY A 350 3.51 30.55 -23.81
CA GLY A 350 4.14 30.85 -25.09
C GLY A 350 5.64 31.18 -25.01
N SER A 351 6.28 30.92 -23.87
CA SER A 351 7.74 31.10 -23.69
C SER A 351 8.39 29.81 -23.19
N TYR A 352 9.72 29.73 -23.34
CA TYR A 352 10.55 28.64 -22.83
C TYR A 352 11.77 29.18 -22.09
N SER A 353 12.41 28.33 -21.29
CA SER A 353 13.65 28.68 -20.58
C SER A 353 14.54 27.46 -20.38
N ASN A 354 15.85 27.67 -20.44
CA ASN A 354 16.84 26.67 -20.05
C ASN A 354 17.24 26.76 -18.56
N GLY A 355 16.52 27.58 -17.78
CA GLY A 355 16.76 27.80 -16.35
C GLY A 355 17.30 29.18 -15.98
N SER A 356 17.43 30.08 -16.94
CA SER A 356 17.95 31.43 -16.74
C SER A 356 16.85 32.48 -16.86
N GLY A 357 16.46 32.82 -18.08
CA GLY A 357 15.39 33.76 -18.42
C GLY A 357 14.40 33.19 -19.44
N CYS A 358 13.20 33.76 -19.46
CA CYS A 358 12.15 33.34 -20.38
C CYS A 358 12.32 33.99 -21.76
N ILE A 359 12.27 33.15 -22.79
CA ILE A 359 12.33 33.55 -24.20
C ILE A 359 11.01 33.18 -24.85
N SER A 360 10.34 34.15 -25.50
CA SER A 360 9.09 33.88 -26.22
C SER A 360 9.33 33.00 -27.43
N CYS A 361 8.42 32.06 -27.68
CA CYS A 361 8.43 31.24 -28.89
C CYS A 361 8.31 32.13 -30.13
N ALA A 362 9.11 31.85 -31.16
CA ALA A 362 9.01 32.53 -32.44
C ALA A 362 7.68 32.18 -33.14
N ALA A 363 7.22 33.04 -34.03
CA ALA A 363 6.04 32.75 -34.85
C ALA A 363 6.21 31.42 -35.61
N GLY A 364 5.16 30.59 -35.64
CA GLY A 364 5.22 29.23 -36.21
C GLY A 364 5.87 28.18 -35.31
N THR A 365 6.11 28.48 -34.03
CA THR A 365 6.55 27.52 -33.04
C THR A 365 5.61 27.46 -31.84
N GLU A 366 5.49 26.28 -31.23
CA GLU A 366 4.72 26.04 -30.00
C GLU A 366 5.66 25.60 -28.85
N PRO A 367 5.38 26.00 -27.60
CA PRO A 367 6.12 25.51 -26.43
C PRO A 367 5.82 24.03 -26.17
N VAL A 368 6.85 23.23 -25.86
CA VAL A 368 6.66 21.83 -25.46
C VAL A 368 6.37 21.75 -23.96
N LEU A 369 5.08 21.68 -23.62
CA LEU A 369 4.63 21.72 -22.22
C LEU A 369 4.95 20.42 -21.48
N GLY A 370 5.56 20.55 -20.30
CA GLY A 370 5.93 19.45 -19.43
C GLY A 370 6.65 19.93 -18.16
N PHE A 371 7.20 18.98 -17.42
CA PHE A 371 8.11 19.23 -16.32
C PHE A 371 9.41 18.46 -16.53
N GLU A 372 10.54 19.15 -16.46
CA GLU A 372 11.88 18.55 -16.53
C GLU A 372 12.64 18.91 -15.25
N TYR A 373 12.48 18.11 -14.20
CA TYR A 373 13.20 18.31 -12.94
C TYR A 373 14.51 17.54 -12.95
N LYS A 374 15.62 18.27 -12.81
CA LYS A 374 16.99 17.72 -12.82
C LYS A 374 17.99 18.46 -11.93
N TRP A 375 17.63 19.67 -11.49
CA TRP A 375 18.39 20.45 -10.52
C TRP A 375 17.57 20.54 -9.22
N TRP A 376 18.12 20.02 -8.13
CA TRP A 376 17.45 19.81 -6.86
C TRP A 376 18.07 20.70 -5.78
N ASN A 377 17.92 22.02 -5.94
CA ASN A 377 18.28 22.99 -4.89
C ASN A 377 17.14 23.18 -3.88
N THR A 378 15.91 23.10 -4.38
CA THR A 378 14.66 23.21 -3.64
C THR A 378 13.67 22.23 -4.24
N LEU A 379 12.81 21.63 -3.41
CA LEU A 379 11.71 20.81 -3.93
C LEU A 379 10.74 21.70 -4.73
N PRO A 380 10.30 21.28 -5.94
CA PRO A 380 9.26 21.97 -6.71
C PRO A 380 7.96 22.16 -5.89
N ALA A 381 7.23 23.24 -6.16
CA ALA A 381 6.01 23.58 -5.41
C ALA A 381 4.85 22.57 -5.55
N ASN A 382 4.89 21.73 -6.58
CA ASN A 382 3.94 20.64 -6.80
C ASN A 382 4.39 19.30 -6.20
N MET A 383 5.42 19.32 -5.35
CA MET A 383 5.92 18.16 -4.61
C MET A 383 5.79 18.37 -3.11
N GLU A 384 5.43 17.31 -2.41
CA GLU A 384 5.34 17.26 -0.96
C GLU A 384 6.05 16.00 -0.43
N THR A 385 6.67 16.11 0.74
CA THR A 385 7.29 14.98 1.42
C THR A 385 6.63 14.73 2.76
N THR A 386 6.36 13.45 3.05
CA THR A 386 5.75 13.00 4.30
C THR A 386 6.46 11.75 4.82
N VAL A 387 6.35 11.51 6.13
CA VAL A 387 6.84 10.28 6.78
C VAL A 387 5.66 9.62 7.48
N LEU A 388 5.39 8.36 7.12
CA LEU A 388 4.33 7.55 7.73
C LEU A 388 4.95 6.40 8.52
N SER A 389 4.57 6.27 9.79
CA SER A 389 4.88 5.08 10.58
C SER A 389 3.74 4.06 10.48
N GLY A 390 4.06 2.77 10.62
CA GLY A 390 3.13 1.63 10.48
C GLY A 390 1.86 1.65 11.36
N ILE A 391 1.70 2.67 12.21
CA ILE A 391 0.51 2.95 13.03
C ILE A 391 -0.24 4.21 12.55
N ASN A 392 -0.51 4.38 11.25
CA ASN A 392 -1.32 5.48 10.68
C ASN A 392 -1.00 6.90 11.22
N PHE A 393 0.23 7.11 11.70
CA PHE A 393 0.64 8.37 12.30
C PHE A 393 1.54 9.10 11.31
N GLU A 394 1.11 10.28 10.89
CA GLU A 394 1.89 11.18 10.06
C GLU A 394 2.77 12.05 10.94
N TYR A 395 4.09 11.99 10.74
CA TYR A 395 5.00 12.90 11.41
C TYR A 395 4.98 14.26 10.72
N LYS A 396 4.23 15.21 11.27
CA LYS A 396 4.24 16.61 10.78
C LYS A 396 5.58 17.26 11.07
N GLY A 397 6.25 17.75 10.03
CA GLY A 397 7.49 18.53 10.13
C GLY A 397 8.79 17.76 9.89
N ILE A 398 8.73 16.43 9.72
CA ILE A 398 9.90 15.61 9.34
C ILE A 398 9.88 15.40 7.83
N ALA A 399 10.93 15.84 7.13
CA ALA A 399 11.08 15.59 5.71
C ALA A 399 11.50 14.13 5.45
N GLY A 400 10.71 13.39 4.67
CA GLY A 400 11.06 12.03 4.23
C GLY A 400 12.09 12.03 3.11
N TRP A 401 12.17 13.11 2.34
CA TRP A 401 13.08 13.31 1.22
C TRP A 401 13.78 14.67 1.32
N GLU A 402 15.09 14.67 1.02
CA GLU A 402 15.98 15.83 1.17
C GLU A 402 16.72 16.13 -0.14
N VAL A 403 17.06 17.40 -0.32
CA VAL A 403 17.72 17.91 -1.53
C VAL A 403 19.25 17.79 -1.42
N ALA A 404 19.88 17.24 -2.46
CA ALA A 404 21.32 17.04 -2.53
C ALA A 404 21.95 17.65 -3.79
N GLY A 405 21.33 18.68 -4.39
CA GLY A 405 21.87 19.38 -5.54
C GLY A 405 21.59 18.66 -6.86
N ASP A 406 22.27 17.53 -7.13
CA ASP A 406 22.11 16.74 -8.36
C ASP A 406 21.11 15.59 -8.24
N TYR A 407 20.62 15.31 -7.03
CA TYR A 407 19.51 14.39 -6.77
C TYR A 407 18.73 14.83 -5.51
N ILE A 408 17.54 14.25 -5.33
CA ILE A 408 16.91 14.15 -4.02
C ILE A 408 17.07 12.74 -3.48
N TYR A 409 17.09 12.58 -2.16
CA TYR A 409 17.23 11.27 -1.56
C TYR A 409 16.41 11.13 -0.30
N THR A 410 16.13 9.89 0.08
CA THR A 410 15.37 9.58 1.29
C THR A 410 16.17 9.92 2.54
N ALA A 411 15.60 10.75 3.42
CA ALA A 411 16.19 11.13 4.69
C ALA A 411 16.20 9.96 5.69
N ALA A 412 16.83 10.17 6.84
CA ALA A 412 16.94 9.14 7.89
C ALA A 412 15.59 8.72 8.51
N GLY A 413 14.57 9.59 8.49
CA GLY A 413 13.27 9.33 9.11
C GLY A 413 13.32 9.19 10.64
N ALA A 414 12.20 8.81 11.28
CA ALA A 414 12.17 8.57 12.72
C ALA A 414 12.59 7.12 13.07
N SER A 415 12.20 6.16 12.23
CA SER A 415 12.48 4.72 12.35
C SER A 415 12.81 4.09 10.99
N ASP A 416 13.52 2.96 10.99
CA ASP A 416 13.84 2.22 9.76
C ASP A 416 12.60 1.55 9.11
N ASN A 417 11.51 1.40 9.88
CA ASN A 417 10.23 0.86 9.39
C ASN A 417 9.29 1.94 8.84
N ASP A 418 9.65 3.22 8.93
CA ASP A 418 8.82 4.28 8.38
C ASP A 418 8.85 4.27 6.85
N PHE A 419 7.74 4.72 6.25
CA PHE A 419 7.68 5.03 4.84
C PHE A 419 8.11 6.47 4.62
N MET A 420 9.21 6.66 3.89
CA MET A 420 9.64 7.96 3.38
C MET A 420 8.95 8.23 2.06
N ILE A 421 8.04 9.19 2.05
CA ILE A 421 7.13 9.42 0.92
C ILE A 421 7.44 10.77 0.27
N LEU A 422 7.51 10.75 -1.06
CA LEU A 422 7.50 11.91 -1.93
C LEU A 422 6.30 11.80 -2.85
N THR A 423 5.44 12.81 -2.86
CA THR A 423 4.27 12.88 -3.73
C THR A 423 4.38 14.09 -4.64
N MET A 424 4.21 13.87 -5.95
CA MET A 424 4.10 14.93 -6.96
C MET A 424 2.69 14.93 -7.53
N VAL A 425 2.07 16.11 -7.60
CA VAL A 425 0.73 16.28 -8.17
C VAL A 425 0.81 16.98 -9.52
N VAL A 426 0.10 16.43 -10.51
CA VAL A 426 -0.06 17.01 -11.84
C VAL A 426 -1.56 17.20 -12.11
N PRO A 427 -2.04 18.43 -12.34
CA PRO A 427 -3.48 18.75 -12.40
C PRO A 427 -4.17 18.21 -13.65
N GLY A 428 -3.43 17.91 -14.71
CA GLY A 428 -3.99 17.35 -15.92
C GLY A 428 -2.98 17.28 -17.05
N PHE A 429 -3.41 16.71 -18.17
CA PHE A 429 -2.57 16.53 -19.34
C PHE A 429 -3.26 17.07 -20.58
N ARG A 430 -2.53 17.81 -21.40
CA ARG A 430 -3.00 18.34 -22.67
C ARG A 430 -2.07 17.85 -23.77
N PRO A 431 -2.50 16.92 -24.64
CA PRO A 431 -1.70 16.53 -25.79
C PRO A 431 -1.47 17.76 -26.69
N PRO A 432 -0.41 17.76 -27.49
CA PRO A 432 -0.11 18.91 -28.32
C PRO A 432 -1.25 19.27 -29.28
N GLN A 433 -1.45 20.57 -29.52
CA GLN A 433 -2.46 21.05 -30.47
C GLN A 433 -2.25 20.48 -31.88
N SER A 434 -1.02 20.07 -32.21
CA SER A 434 -0.63 19.50 -33.49
C SER A 434 -1.09 18.05 -33.73
N VAL A 435 -1.64 17.36 -32.73
CA VAL A 435 -1.91 15.91 -32.76
C VAL A 435 -3.42 15.63 -32.71
N MET A 436 -3.93 14.88 -33.69
CA MET A 436 -5.32 14.36 -33.65
C MET A 436 -5.43 13.20 -32.64
N GLU A 437 -6.57 13.09 -31.95
CA GLU A 437 -6.87 11.95 -31.05
C GLU A 437 -6.77 10.62 -31.80
N ASP A 438 -5.84 9.77 -31.36
CA ASP A 438 -5.67 8.40 -31.85
C ASP A 438 -6.61 7.47 -31.07
N VAL A 439 -7.56 6.86 -31.78
CA VAL A 439 -8.56 5.95 -31.17
C VAL A 439 -7.95 4.59 -30.80
N GLU A 440 -6.82 4.22 -31.40
CA GLU A 440 -6.13 2.94 -31.15
C GLU A 440 -5.07 3.03 -30.05
N ASN A 441 -4.46 4.21 -29.83
CA ASN A 441 -3.40 4.40 -28.85
C ASN A 441 -3.78 5.45 -27.79
N LYS A 442 -4.13 4.99 -26.59
CA LYS A 442 -4.67 5.84 -25.52
C LYS A 442 -3.63 6.72 -24.81
N GLU A 443 -2.36 6.70 -25.19
CA GLU A 443 -1.30 7.48 -24.52
C GLU A 443 -1.53 9.00 -24.66
N VAL A 444 -1.80 9.66 -23.53
CA VAL A 444 -1.95 11.12 -23.41
C VAL A 444 -0.63 11.77 -22.96
N ALA A 445 0.11 11.10 -22.07
CA ALA A 445 1.36 11.57 -21.52
C ALA A 445 2.22 10.40 -21.01
N ARG A 446 3.44 10.70 -20.57
CA ARG A 446 4.28 9.76 -19.82
C ARG A 446 5.07 10.49 -18.75
N ILE A 447 5.36 9.76 -17.68
CA ILE A 447 6.34 10.16 -16.66
C ILE A 447 7.55 9.23 -16.78
N THR A 448 8.74 9.81 -16.81
CA THR A 448 10.00 9.08 -16.80
C THR A 448 10.88 9.60 -15.68
N PHE A 449 11.44 8.72 -14.87
CA PHE A 449 12.34 9.13 -13.80
C PHE A 449 13.58 8.24 -13.73
N VAL A 450 14.68 8.81 -13.24
CA VAL A 450 15.97 8.13 -13.09
C VAL A 450 16.30 8.04 -11.62
N PHE A 451 16.53 6.83 -11.13
CA PHE A 451 16.77 6.57 -9.71
C PHE A 451 17.84 5.52 -9.48
N GLU A 452 18.33 5.45 -8.25
CA GLU A 452 19.23 4.43 -7.72
C GLU A 452 18.75 4.04 -6.32
N THR A 453 18.80 2.75 -5.98
CA THR A 453 18.58 2.28 -4.61
C THR A 453 19.89 1.70 -4.06
N VAL A 454 20.31 2.18 -2.90
CA VAL A 454 21.50 1.73 -2.19
C VAL A 454 21.02 1.13 -0.88
N CYS A 455 21.16 -0.18 -0.71
CA CYS A 455 20.64 -0.89 0.44
C CYS A 455 21.58 -1.99 0.93
N SER A 456 21.74 -2.04 2.25
CA SER A 456 22.43 -3.10 2.99
C SER A 456 21.48 -4.23 3.40
N VAL A 457 20.17 -3.95 3.49
CA VAL A 457 19.11 -4.94 3.69
C VAL A 457 18.16 -5.01 2.50
N ASN A 458 17.15 -5.88 2.58
CA ASN A 458 16.12 -6.01 1.54
C ASN A 458 15.09 -4.87 1.62
N CYS A 459 15.55 -3.64 1.41
CA CYS A 459 14.73 -2.43 1.33
C CYS A 459 13.76 -2.49 0.14
N GLU A 460 12.71 -1.67 0.17
CA GLU A 460 11.69 -1.65 -0.89
C GLU A 460 11.33 -0.22 -1.29
N LEU A 461 11.42 0.08 -2.59
CA LEU A 461 10.92 1.30 -3.21
C LEU A 461 9.64 1.00 -3.98
N TYR A 462 8.60 1.76 -3.70
CA TYR A 462 7.30 1.71 -4.35
C TYR A 462 7.10 2.93 -5.24
N PHE A 463 6.69 2.70 -6.49
CA PHE A 463 6.11 3.74 -7.33
C PHE A 463 4.61 3.53 -7.44
N MET A 464 3.85 4.52 -6.99
CA MET A 464 2.40 4.46 -6.89
C MET A 464 1.76 5.60 -7.67
N VAL A 465 0.58 5.34 -8.23
CA VAL A 465 -0.17 6.30 -9.04
C VAL A 465 -1.60 6.40 -8.53
N GLY A 466 -2.07 7.64 -8.35
CA GLY A 466 -3.46 7.97 -8.01
C GLY A 466 -4.11 8.87 -9.06
N VAL A 467 -5.44 8.79 -9.18
CA VAL A 467 -6.24 9.51 -10.19
C VAL A 467 -7.44 10.18 -9.53
N ASN A 468 -7.68 11.46 -9.79
CA ASN A 468 -8.85 12.23 -9.33
C ASN A 468 -9.15 12.03 -7.82
N SER A 469 -8.14 12.23 -6.97
CA SER A 469 -8.24 12.12 -5.52
C SER A 469 -8.52 10.70 -4.97
N ARG A 470 -8.38 9.65 -5.79
CA ARG A 470 -8.41 8.25 -5.34
C ARG A 470 -7.09 7.85 -4.67
N PRO A 471 -7.10 6.85 -3.76
CA PRO A 471 -5.88 6.37 -3.13
C PRO A 471 -4.87 5.87 -4.18
N ASN A 472 -3.60 6.17 -3.93
CA ASN A 472 -2.51 5.73 -4.80
C ASN A 472 -2.43 4.20 -4.81
N THR A 473 -2.30 3.63 -6.01
CA THR A 473 -2.12 2.19 -6.22
C THR A 473 -0.68 1.89 -6.62
N PRO A 474 -0.03 0.87 -6.05
CA PRO A 474 1.31 0.48 -6.45
C PRO A 474 1.32 -0.04 -7.88
N VAL A 475 2.16 0.56 -8.72
CA VAL A 475 2.34 0.19 -10.12
C VAL A 475 3.59 -0.67 -10.27
N GLU A 476 4.67 -0.34 -9.55
CA GLU A 476 5.93 -1.05 -9.63
C GLU A 476 6.65 -1.05 -8.28
N THR A 477 7.46 -2.08 -8.01
CA THR A 477 8.21 -2.22 -6.75
C THR A 477 9.61 -2.74 -6.99
N TRP A 478 10.62 -2.03 -6.45
CA TRP A 478 12.02 -2.45 -6.51
C TRP A 478 12.49 -2.89 -5.13
N LYS A 479 13.08 -4.09 -5.06
CA LYS A 479 13.65 -4.66 -3.84
C LYS A 479 15.18 -4.66 -3.87
N GLY A 480 15.79 -4.31 -2.74
CA GLY A 480 17.23 -4.28 -2.53
C GLY A 480 17.97 -3.21 -3.35
N SER A 481 19.29 -3.36 -3.45
CA SER A 481 20.16 -2.44 -4.19
C SER A 481 19.96 -2.57 -5.70
N LYS A 482 19.80 -1.42 -6.37
CA LYS A 482 19.61 -1.29 -7.81
C LYS A 482 20.45 -0.11 -8.30
N GLY A 483 21.42 -0.40 -9.16
CA GLY A 483 22.20 0.65 -9.81
C GLY A 483 21.33 1.60 -10.64
N LYS A 484 21.89 2.75 -10.99
CA LYS A 484 21.19 3.84 -11.67
C LYS A 484 20.41 3.36 -12.90
N GLN A 485 19.10 3.58 -12.91
CA GLN A 485 18.20 3.10 -13.95
C GLN A 485 17.06 4.09 -14.21
N SER A 486 16.41 3.93 -15.36
CA SER A 486 15.28 4.75 -15.79
C SER A 486 14.00 3.92 -15.87
N TYR A 487 12.90 4.45 -15.35
CA TYR A 487 11.57 3.85 -15.46
C TYR A 487 10.60 4.83 -16.13
N THR A 488 9.71 4.31 -16.97
CA THR A 488 8.69 5.10 -17.69
C THR A 488 7.31 4.50 -17.48
N TYR A 489 6.37 5.34 -17.05
CA TYR A 489 4.96 5.00 -16.92
C TYR A 489 4.12 5.80 -17.94
N ILE A 490 3.19 5.10 -18.61
CA ILE A 490 2.32 5.65 -19.66
C ILE A 490 1.01 6.10 -19.02
N ILE A 491 0.56 7.31 -19.37
CA ILE A 491 -0.66 7.93 -18.88
C ILE A 491 -1.68 7.91 -20.00
N GLU A 492 -2.82 7.26 -19.78
CA GLU A 492 -3.82 7.01 -20.82
C GLU A 492 -5.01 7.97 -20.80
N LYS A 493 -5.13 8.81 -19.78
CA LYS A 493 -6.28 9.69 -19.57
C LYS A 493 -5.85 11.06 -19.10
N ASN A 494 -6.54 12.09 -19.57
CA ASN A 494 -6.44 13.43 -19.00
C ASN A 494 -7.23 13.47 -17.68
N ALA A 495 -6.51 13.46 -16.56
CA ALA A 495 -7.05 13.54 -15.22
C ALA A 495 -5.98 14.13 -14.29
N THR A 496 -6.41 14.61 -13.12
CA THR A 496 -5.47 14.96 -12.05
C THR A 496 -4.79 13.69 -11.57
N MET A 497 -3.46 13.65 -11.62
CA MET A 497 -2.66 12.48 -11.24
C MET A 497 -1.69 12.81 -10.12
N SER A 498 -1.59 11.89 -9.16
CA SER A 498 -0.56 11.88 -8.12
C SER A 498 0.44 10.77 -8.42
N PHE A 499 1.72 11.12 -8.39
CA PHE A 499 2.83 10.19 -8.53
C PHE A 499 3.59 10.14 -7.21
N THR A 500 3.70 8.96 -6.62
CA THR A 500 4.26 8.82 -5.28
C THR A 500 5.38 7.80 -5.27
N TRP A 501 6.53 8.21 -4.73
CA TRP A 501 7.66 7.36 -4.41
C TRP A 501 7.66 7.14 -2.90
N ALA A 502 7.42 5.90 -2.47
CA ALA A 502 7.50 5.52 -1.06
C ALA A 502 8.64 4.53 -0.87
N PHE A 503 9.55 4.84 0.04
CA PHE A 503 10.67 3.97 0.37
C PHE A 503 10.56 3.48 1.80
N GLN A 504 10.86 2.20 2.00
CA GLN A 504 10.91 1.56 3.31
C GLN A 504 12.23 0.78 3.41
N ARG A 505 12.99 0.98 4.48
CA ARG A 505 14.29 0.29 4.66
C ARG A 505 14.08 -1.16 5.09
N THR A 506 13.16 -1.37 6.02
CA THR A 506 12.81 -2.70 6.53
C THR A 506 11.33 -2.72 6.91
N ALA A 507 10.68 -3.87 6.75
CA ALA A 507 9.32 -4.06 7.24
C ALA A 507 9.27 -4.51 8.72
N TYR A 508 10.42 -4.76 9.33
CA TYR A 508 10.53 -5.19 10.71
C TYR A 508 10.65 -3.99 11.64
N HIS A 509 9.80 -3.94 12.66
CA HIS A 509 9.87 -2.92 13.70
C HIS A 509 10.97 -3.31 14.72
N GLU A 510 12.21 -2.92 14.44
CA GLU A 510 13.31 -3.00 15.40
C GLU A 510 13.53 -1.67 16.11
N ALA A 511 13.99 -1.72 17.36
CA ALA A 511 14.26 -0.51 18.13
C ALA A 511 15.52 0.20 17.59
N GLY A 512 15.38 1.52 17.33
CA GLY A 512 16.45 2.40 16.86
C GLY A 512 16.69 2.39 15.35
N ARG A 513 17.57 3.29 14.90
CA ARG A 513 18.00 3.43 13.50
C ARG A 513 19.30 2.65 13.27
N LYS A 514 19.28 1.64 12.40
CA LYS A 514 20.44 0.81 12.03
C LYS A 514 20.82 0.97 10.57
N TYR A 515 19.83 1.21 9.71
CA TYR A 515 19.99 1.17 8.25
C TYR A 515 19.86 2.56 7.61
N THR A 516 20.27 3.65 8.29
CA THR A 516 20.14 5.02 7.76
C THR A 516 20.86 5.26 6.43
N ASN A 517 21.91 4.48 6.17
CA ASN A 517 22.64 4.50 4.90
C ASN A 517 21.89 3.82 3.74
N ASP A 518 20.83 3.07 4.04
CA ASP A 518 19.94 2.55 3.02
C ASP A 518 19.07 3.71 2.52
N ILE A 519 19.27 4.09 1.26
CA ILE A 519 18.66 5.28 0.67
C ILE A 519 18.24 5.03 -0.77
N VAL A 520 17.27 5.82 -1.21
CA VAL A 520 16.93 5.97 -2.62
C VAL A 520 17.37 7.34 -3.07
N LYS A 521 18.00 7.43 -4.24
CA LYS A 521 18.31 8.68 -4.92
C LYS A 521 17.45 8.81 -6.16
N LEU A 522 16.82 9.96 -6.34
CA LEU A 522 16.05 10.33 -7.53
C LEU A 522 16.76 11.49 -8.22
N TYR A 523 17.31 11.22 -9.40
CA TYR A 523 18.17 12.15 -10.14
C TYR A 523 17.39 13.07 -11.07
N SER A 524 16.34 12.58 -11.69
CA SER A 524 15.54 13.39 -12.61
C SER A 524 14.13 12.85 -12.76
N ILE A 525 13.17 13.75 -12.98
CA ILE A 525 11.78 13.44 -13.30
C ILE A 525 11.39 14.25 -14.53
N ASN A 526 10.88 13.57 -15.55
CA ASN A 526 10.38 14.17 -16.77
C ASN A 526 8.92 13.77 -16.99
N VAL A 527 8.03 14.75 -17.06
CA VAL A 527 6.61 14.57 -17.32
C VAL A 527 6.25 15.31 -18.60
N THR A 528 5.67 14.62 -19.58
CA THR A 528 5.28 15.21 -20.86
C THR A 528 3.83 15.70 -20.86
N ASN A 529 3.50 16.67 -21.71
CA ASN A 529 2.14 17.10 -22.03
C ASN A 529 1.34 17.59 -20.79
N VAL A 530 2.00 18.29 -19.88
CA VAL A 530 1.36 18.79 -18.65
C VAL A 530 0.49 20.00 -18.97
N MET A 531 -0.77 19.98 -18.50
CA MET A 531 -1.67 21.12 -18.58
C MET A 531 -1.15 22.27 -17.69
N ASP A 532 -1.08 23.48 -18.24
CA ASP A 532 -0.46 24.65 -17.59
C ASP A 532 0.99 24.40 -17.12
N GLY A 533 1.68 23.45 -17.79
CA GLY A 533 3.09 23.16 -17.56
C GLY A 533 4.01 24.26 -18.11
N VAL A 534 5.31 24.02 -17.99
CA VAL A 534 6.35 24.92 -18.53
C VAL A 534 7.04 24.29 -19.74
N ALA A 535 7.90 25.02 -20.43
CA ALA A 535 8.62 24.51 -21.60
C ALA A 535 10.12 24.75 -21.52
N SER A 536 10.90 23.70 -21.80
CA SER A 536 12.36 23.81 -21.91
C SER A 536 12.83 24.28 -23.29
N TYR A 537 11.98 24.13 -24.31
CA TYR A 537 12.20 24.62 -25.68
C TYR A 537 10.87 24.79 -26.41
N CYS A 538 10.88 25.58 -27.49
CA CYS A 538 9.80 25.61 -28.47
C CYS A 538 10.16 24.71 -29.66
N ARG A 539 9.15 24.14 -30.30
CA ARG A 539 9.30 23.36 -31.52
C ARG A 539 8.43 23.96 -32.62
N LEU A 540 8.83 23.73 -33.87
CA LEU A 540 7.99 24.08 -35.02
C LEU A 540 6.64 23.37 -34.92
N CYS A 541 5.57 24.04 -35.34
CA CYS A 541 4.23 23.49 -35.42
C CYS A 541 3.72 23.55 -36.86
N ALA A 542 2.60 22.88 -37.16
CA ALA A 542 1.96 23.06 -38.46
C ALA A 542 1.39 24.47 -38.55
N LEU A 543 1.73 25.19 -39.62
CA LEU A 543 1.35 26.58 -39.83
C LEU A 543 0.05 26.71 -40.62
N GLU A 544 -0.89 27.52 -40.12
CA GLU A 544 -1.96 28.07 -40.94
C GLU A 544 -1.50 29.35 -41.67
N SER A 545 -2.25 29.76 -42.71
CA SER A 545 -2.06 31.02 -43.44
C SER A 545 -2.14 32.28 -42.54
N SER A 546 -2.63 32.13 -41.31
CA SER A 546 -2.73 33.16 -40.27
C SER A 546 -1.49 33.25 -39.34
N GLY A 547 -0.53 32.32 -39.45
CA GLY A 547 0.67 32.26 -38.59
C GLY A 547 0.48 31.58 -37.22
N SER A 548 -0.73 31.08 -36.92
CA SER A 548 -1.04 30.29 -35.72
C SER A 548 -0.75 28.79 -35.96
N CYS A 549 -0.37 28.09 -34.89
CA CYS A 549 -0.22 26.64 -34.92
C CYS A 549 -1.58 25.95 -35.11
N THR A 550 -1.63 24.96 -36.00
CA THR A 550 -2.79 24.12 -36.29
C THR A 550 -2.41 22.62 -36.21
N SER A 551 -3.39 21.72 -36.36
CA SER A 551 -3.16 20.27 -36.43
C SER A 551 -2.89 19.83 -37.87
N CYS A 552 -1.91 18.93 -38.08
CA CYS A 552 -1.80 18.26 -39.37
C CYS A 552 -2.99 17.31 -39.60
N PRO A 553 -3.41 17.08 -40.85
CA PRO A 553 -4.41 16.05 -41.15
C PRO A 553 -3.91 14.67 -40.71
N SER A 554 -4.81 13.75 -40.37
CA SER A 554 -4.46 12.39 -39.91
C SER A 554 -3.45 11.71 -40.85
N GLY A 555 -2.46 11.04 -40.26
CA GLY A 555 -1.41 10.33 -41.00
C GLY A 555 -0.36 11.20 -41.68
N ASN A 556 -0.34 12.51 -41.40
CA ASN A 556 0.72 13.41 -41.87
C ASN A 556 1.67 13.78 -40.72
N TYR A 557 2.97 13.63 -40.95
CA TYR A 557 4.00 14.11 -40.03
C TYR A 557 4.34 15.58 -40.31
N ILE A 558 4.82 16.29 -39.29
CA ILE A 558 5.33 17.65 -39.39
C ILE A 558 6.82 17.57 -39.74
N ASP A 559 7.20 18.19 -40.86
CA ASP A 559 8.60 18.32 -41.24
C ASP A 559 9.34 19.26 -40.27
N ARG A 560 10.52 18.81 -39.82
CA ARG A 560 11.30 19.50 -38.77
C ARG A 560 11.98 20.78 -39.25
N ALA A 561 12.07 21.01 -40.56
CA ALA A 561 12.73 22.18 -41.13
C ALA A 561 11.73 23.25 -41.58
N SER A 562 10.60 22.82 -42.16
CA SER A 562 9.61 23.69 -42.79
C SER A 562 8.31 23.86 -42.00
N GLY A 563 8.02 22.97 -41.03
CA GLY A 563 6.71 22.94 -40.36
C GLY A 563 5.55 22.50 -41.27
N ALA A 564 5.85 22.06 -42.50
CA ALA A 564 4.84 21.56 -43.42
C ALA A 564 4.37 20.14 -43.05
N CYS A 565 3.09 19.87 -43.28
CA CYS A 565 2.52 18.53 -43.10
C CYS A 565 2.79 17.67 -44.34
N HIS A 566 3.42 16.52 -44.15
CA HIS A 566 3.69 15.55 -45.20
C HIS A 566 3.03 14.20 -44.89
N PRO A 567 2.41 13.53 -45.87
CA PRO A 567 1.79 12.23 -45.63
C PRO A 567 2.85 11.17 -45.35
N CYS A 568 2.56 10.29 -44.40
CA CYS A 568 3.33 9.07 -44.21
C CYS A 568 3.29 8.20 -45.48
N THR A 569 4.36 7.45 -45.73
CA THR A 569 4.45 6.59 -46.92
C THR A 569 3.50 5.38 -46.83
N PRO A 570 3.18 4.72 -47.95
CA PRO A 570 2.41 3.47 -47.93
C PRO A 570 2.98 2.43 -46.95
N SER A 571 2.09 1.67 -46.30
CA SER A 571 2.42 0.67 -45.28
C SER A 571 3.08 1.23 -44.01
N THR A 572 2.87 2.51 -43.73
CA THR A 572 3.26 3.15 -42.47
C THR A 572 2.08 3.93 -41.87
N TYR A 573 2.08 4.09 -40.55
CA TYR A 573 1.10 4.89 -39.82
C TYR A 573 1.80 5.91 -38.91
N LEU A 574 1.16 7.04 -38.65
CA LEU A 574 1.75 8.12 -37.85
C LEU A 574 1.67 7.80 -36.35
N LYS A 575 2.81 7.92 -35.66
CA LYS A 575 2.89 7.89 -34.20
C LYS A 575 2.37 9.21 -33.62
N ALA A 576 1.13 9.23 -33.16
CA ALA A 576 0.40 10.45 -32.76
C ALA A 576 1.17 11.35 -31.77
N HIS A 577 1.82 10.82 -30.74
CA HIS A 577 2.52 11.61 -29.72
C HIS A 577 3.87 12.20 -30.12
N GLN A 578 4.46 11.75 -31.24
CA GLN A 578 5.72 12.27 -31.76
C GLN A 578 5.64 12.47 -33.28
N PRO A 579 4.77 13.37 -33.77
CA PRO A 579 4.45 13.48 -35.20
C PRO A 579 5.55 14.17 -36.02
N TYR A 580 6.80 14.21 -35.56
CA TYR A 580 7.85 15.08 -36.11
C TYR A 580 8.91 14.32 -36.90
N GLY A 581 9.01 14.61 -38.19
CA GLY A 581 9.92 13.98 -39.15
C GLY A 581 9.39 12.64 -39.69
N SER A 582 9.99 12.15 -40.77
CA SER A 582 9.54 10.90 -41.43
C SER A 582 9.66 9.66 -40.54
N GLN A 583 10.53 9.70 -39.52
CA GLN A 583 10.65 8.66 -38.49
C GLN A 583 9.42 8.54 -37.58
N ALA A 584 8.53 9.52 -37.60
CA ALA A 584 7.23 9.42 -36.91
C ALA A 584 6.31 8.39 -37.57
N CYS A 585 6.56 8.04 -38.83
CA CYS A 585 5.83 7.03 -39.57
C CYS A 585 6.38 5.64 -39.23
N ILE A 586 5.63 4.88 -38.43
CA ILE A 586 6.01 3.53 -38.01
C ILE A 586 5.56 2.54 -39.09
N PRO A 587 6.40 1.58 -39.51
CA PRO A 587 5.99 0.55 -40.45
C PRO A 587 4.90 -0.34 -39.84
N CYS A 588 3.89 -0.64 -40.65
CA CYS A 588 2.90 -1.63 -40.32
C CYS A 588 3.57 -3.02 -40.15
N GLY A 589 3.05 -3.82 -39.22
CA GLY A 589 3.57 -5.16 -38.97
C GLY A 589 3.49 -6.09 -40.19
N PRO A 590 4.23 -7.22 -40.21
CA PRO A 590 4.24 -8.15 -41.33
C PRO A 590 2.82 -8.54 -41.79
N GLY A 591 2.56 -8.45 -43.10
CA GLY A 591 1.25 -8.80 -43.68
C GLY A 591 0.13 -7.79 -43.40
N THR A 592 0.44 -6.58 -42.93
CA THR A 592 -0.54 -5.50 -42.76
C THR A 592 -0.20 -4.30 -43.66
N LYS A 593 -1.22 -3.51 -44.00
CA LYS A 593 -1.13 -2.31 -44.84
C LYS A 593 -1.75 -1.12 -44.10
N SER A 594 -1.26 0.08 -44.37
CA SER A 594 -1.84 1.30 -43.83
C SER A 594 -3.11 1.68 -44.59
N ASN A 595 -4.12 2.22 -43.89
CA ASN A 595 -5.29 2.79 -44.55
C ASN A 595 -4.92 4.02 -45.42
N LYS A 596 -5.87 4.50 -46.24
CA LYS A 596 -5.65 5.64 -47.16
C LYS A 596 -5.21 6.94 -46.47
N ILE A 597 -5.52 7.09 -45.18
CA ILE A 597 -5.16 8.27 -44.37
C ILE A 597 -4.00 7.99 -43.42
N HIS A 598 -3.26 6.89 -43.61
CA HIS A 598 -2.07 6.51 -42.83
C HIS A 598 -2.22 6.63 -41.30
N SER A 599 -3.41 6.32 -40.79
CA SER A 599 -3.76 6.44 -39.37
C SER A 599 -3.77 5.11 -38.63
N LEU A 600 -3.97 3.99 -39.33
CA LEU A 600 -4.01 2.65 -38.75
C LEU A 600 -3.49 1.59 -39.72
N CYS A 601 -3.06 0.46 -39.18
CA CYS A 601 -2.64 -0.71 -39.95
C CYS A 601 -3.71 -1.80 -39.91
N TYR A 602 -4.04 -2.36 -41.07
CA TYR A 602 -5.03 -3.42 -41.20
C TYR A 602 -4.52 -4.53 -42.12
N ASN A 603 -5.02 -5.76 -41.95
CA ASN A 603 -4.79 -6.84 -42.91
C ASN A 603 -5.90 -6.80 -43.99
N ASP A 604 -5.54 -6.87 -45.27
CA ASP A 604 -6.47 -6.79 -46.41
C ASP A 604 -7.10 -8.14 -46.80
N CYS A 605 -7.01 -9.13 -45.90
CA CYS A 605 -7.47 -10.50 -46.08
C CYS A 605 -6.78 -11.26 -47.22
N ARG A 606 -5.66 -10.78 -47.74
CA ARG A 606 -4.92 -11.45 -48.80
C ARG A 606 -3.59 -11.95 -48.28
N PHE A 607 -3.28 -13.20 -48.59
CA PHE A 607 -2.04 -13.84 -48.19
C PHE A 607 -1.39 -14.48 -49.41
N SER A 608 -0.13 -14.13 -49.67
CA SER A 608 0.68 -14.74 -50.71
C SER A 608 1.79 -15.59 -50.08
N LEU A 609 1.95 -16.81 -50.58
CA LEU A 609 2.98 -17.75 -50.14
C LEU A 609 3.79 -18.21 -51.34
N ASP A 610 5.08 -17.90 -51.36
CA ASP A 610 6.01 -18.43 -52.35
C ASP A 610 6.49 -19.81 -51.91
N LYS A 611 6.13 -20.84 -52.67
CA LYS A 611 6.55 -22.22 -52.43
C LYS A 611 6.97 -22.88 -53.74
N ASP A 612 8.17 -23.45 -53.76
CA ASP A 612 8.73 -24.18 -54.90
C ASP A 612 8.69 -23.40 -56.23
N GLY A 613 8.99 -22.09 -56.17
CA GLY A 613 8.99 -21.21 -57.34
C GLY A 613 7.59 -20.84 -57.88
N ARG A 614 6.53 -21.13 -57.12
CA ARG A 614 5.15 -20.72 -57.40
C ARG A 614 4.63 -19.82 -56.28
N THR A 615 4.04 -18.69 -56.65
CA THR A 615 3.31 -17.83 -55.72
C THR A 615 1.88 -18.32 -55.61
N LEU A 616 1.48 -18.78 -54.43
CA LEU A 616 0.10 -19.16 -54.11
C LEU A 616 -0.59 -17.95 -53.46
N GLU A 617 -1.68 -17.47 -54.05
CA GLU A 617 -2.51 -16.40 -53.48
C GLU A 617 -3.77 -16.97 -52.82
N TYR A 618 -4.01 -16.57 -51.58
CA TYR A 618 -5.16 -16.92 -50.77
C TYR A 618 -5.98 -15.67 -50.46
N ASP A 619 -7.28 -15.71 -50.78
CA ASP A 619 -8.23 -14.64 -50.49
C ASP A 619 -9.17 -15.06 -49.35
N PHE A 620 -8.98 -14.45 -48.19
CA PHE A 620 -9.77 -14.67 -46.98
C PHE A 620 -10.84 -13.60 -46.78
N SER A 621 -11.20 -12.82 -47.81
CA SER A 621 -12.21 -11.75 -47.73
C SER A 621 -13.61 -12.22 -47.30
N ALA A 622 -13.86 -13.54 -47.24
CA ALA A 622 -15.05 -14.16 -46.67
C ALA A 622 -15.05 -14.25 -45.12
N LEU A 623 -13.92 -13.95 -44.46
CA LEU A 623 -13.77 -13.96 -42.99
C LEU A 623 -13.64 -12.54 -42.33
N PRO A 624 -14.29 -11.47 -42.82
CA PRO A 624 -14.02 -10.11 -42.35
C PRO A 624 -14.69 -9.76 -41.02
N ASN A 625 -15.60 -10.61 -40.54
CA ASN A 625 -16.36 -10.38 -39.31
C ASN A 625 -15.65 -11.02 -38.12
N SER A 626 -15.79 -10.41 -36.93
CA SER A 626 -15.35 -11.05 -35.71
C SER A 626 -16.16 -12.32 -35.47
N THR A 627 -15.45 -13.39 -35.15
CA THR A 627 -16.02 -14.67 -34.75
C THR A 627 -15.66 -14.91 -33.30
N SER A 628 -16.60 -15.43 -32.52
CA SER A 628 -16.38 -15.74 -31.12
C SER A 628 -16.51 -17.23 -30.87
N PHE A 629 -15.69 -17.75 -29.97
CA PHE A 629 -15.72 -19.13 -29.51
C PHE A 629 -15.55 -19.18 -28.00
N ALA A 630 -16.28 -20.10 -27.38
CA ALA A 630 -16.09 -20.42 -25.97
C ALA A 630 -15.30 -21.72 -25.89
N GLY A 631 -14.25 -21.71 -25.05
CA GLY A 631 -13.58 -22.93 -24.63
C GLY A 631 -14.48 -23.79 -23.75
N GLY A 632 -14.02 -25.01 -23.46
CA GLY A 632 -14.68 -25.88 -22.49
C GLY A 632 -14.70 -25.27 -21.07
N PRO A 633 -15.53 -25.82 -20.18
CA PRO A 633 -15.59 -25.35 -18.80
C PRO A 633 -14.26 -25.61 -18.08
N SER A 634 -13.77 -24.60 -17.39
CA SER A 634 -12.61 -24.66 -16.50
C SER A 634 -13.05 -24.36 -15.08
N PHE A 635 -12.26 -24.77 -14.09
CA PHE A 635 -12.60 -24.62 -12.68
C PHE A 635 -11.44 -24.00 -11.91
N THR A 636 -11.72 -23.02 -11.05
CA THR A 636 -10.71 -22.50 -10.12
C THR A 636 -10.34 -23.58 -9.10
N SER A 637 -9.27 -23.38 -8.33
CA SER A 637 -8.90 -24.28 -7.22
C SER A 637 -10.01 -24.45 -6.16
N LYS A 638 -10.98 -23.53 -6.12
CA LYS A 638 -12.20 -23.58 -5.28
C LYS A 638 -13.42 -24.17 -5.99
N GLY A 639 -13.28 -24.72 -7.19
CA GLY A 639 -14.38 -25.34 -7.95
C GLY A 639 -15.31 -24.36 -8.67
N LEU A 640 -14.97 -23.06 -8.76
CA LEU A 640 -15.79 -22.09 -9.50
C LEU A 640 -15.66 -22.33 -11.01
N LYS A 641 -16.78 -22.63 -11.66
CA LYS A 641 -16.84 -22.85 -13.11
C LYS A 641 -16.69 -21.53 -13.87
N TYR A 642 -15.75 -21.47 -14.80
CA TYR A 642 -15.58 -20.35 -15.71
C TYR A 642 -15.29 -20.83 -17.13
N PHE A 643 -15.47 -19.94 -18.09
CA PHE A 643 -15.22 -20.20 -19.51
C PHE A 643 -14.25 -19.16 -20.05
N HIS A 644 -13.31 -19.61 -20.87
CA HIS A 644 -12.55 -18.70 -21.71
C HIS A 644 -13.35 -18.41 -22.97
N HIS A 645 -13.75 -17.15 -23.14
CA HIS A 645 -14.39 -16.68 -24.35
C HIS A 645 -13.37 -15.92 -25.17
N PHE A 646 -13.20 -16.32 -26.42
CA PHE A 646 -12.26 -15.70 -27.33
C PHE A 646 -13.03 -15.03 -28.45
N SER A 647 -12.60 -13.84 -28.82
CA SER A 647 -13.09 -13.12 -29.97
C SER A 647 -11.93 -12.92 -30.94
N ILE A 648 -12.10 -13.37 -32.18
CA ILE A 648 -11.09 -13.31 -33.23
C ILE A 648 -11.63 -12.52 -34.42
N SER A 649 -10.84 -11.57 -34.88
CA SER A 649 -10.97 -10.88 -36.17
C SER A 649 -9.63 -10.96 -36.87
N LEU A 650 -9.53 -11.77 -37.94
CA LEU A 650 -8.26 -12.07 -38.59
C LEU A 650 -7.85 -11.03 -39.64
N CYS A 651 -8.80 -10.36 -40.28
CA CYS A 651 -8.52 -9.42 -41.36
C CYS A 651 -9.73 -8.53 -41.70
N GLY A 652 -9.55 -7.53 -42.57
CA GLY A 652 -10.64 -6.69 -43.09
C GLY A 652 -10.95 -5.42 -42.27
N ASN A 653 -10.14 -5.11 -41.26
CA ASN A 653 -10.34 -4.01 -40.32
C ASN A 653 -9.95 -2.62 -40.90
N HIS A 654 -10.39 -2.29 -42.12
CA HIS A 654 -10.15 -1.00 -42.78
C HIS A 654 -11.08 0.10 -42.19
N GLY A 655 -10.93 0.40 -40.89
CA GLY A 655 -11.81 1.32 -40.14
C GLY A 655 -13.08 0.68 -39.59
N ARG A 656 -13.10 -0.65 -39.40
CA ARG A 656 -14.18 -1.42 -38.74
C ARG A 656 -13.71 -1.93 -37.37
N LYS A 657 -14.64 -2.18 -36.44
CA LYS A 657 -14.33 -2.71 -35.10
C LYS A 657 -13.59 -4.05 -35.19
N MET A 658 -12.39 -4.13 -34.58
CA MET A 658 -11.66 -5.37 -34.36
C MET A 658 -12.38 -6.26 -33.33
N ALA A 659 -11.81 -7.42 -32.97
CA ALA A 659 -12.37 -8.21 -31.87
C ALA A 659 -12.31 -7.41 -30.57
N THR A 660 -13.47 -7.19 -29.95
CA THR A 660 -13.60 -6.53 -28.64
C THR A 660 -13.90 -7.57 -27.58
N CYS A 661 -13.15 -7.52 -26.48
CA CYS A 661 -13.43 -8.27 -25.28
C CYS A 661 -13.69 -7.28 -24.15
N THR A 662 -14.82 -7.46 -23.47
CA THR A 662 -15.17 -6.73 -22.26
C THR A 662 -14.83 -7.60 -21.07
N ASP A 663 -14.22 -6.99 -20.05
CA ASP A 663 -14.16 -7.62 -18.74
C ASP A 663 -15.58 -7.68 -18.17
N ASN A 664 -16.13 -8.89 -18.12
CA ASN A 664 -17.49 -9.16 -17.64
C ASN A 664 -17.46 -9.92 -16.31
N VAL A 665 -16.36 -9.83 -15.56
CA VAL A 665 -16.35 -10.24 -14.16
C VAL A 665 -17.05 -9.13 -13.37
N THR A 666 -18.27 -9.40 -12.91
CA THR A 666 -19.03 -8.50 -12.05
C THR A 666 -18.22 -8.24 -10.78
N ASP A 667 -17.60 -7.07 -10.69
CA ASP A 667 -16.99 -6.59 -9.45
C ASP A 667 -18.13 -6.22 -8.49
N MET A 668 -18.36 -7.05 -7.45
CA MET A 668 -19.43 -6.84 -6.45
C MET A 668 -19.23 -5.60 -5.55
N ARG A 669 -18.32 -4.68 -5.89
CA ARG A 669 -17.96 -3.52 -5.06
C ARG A 669 -18.50 -2.20 -5.58
N VAL A 670 -19.25 -2.20 -6.67
CA VAL A 670 -19.72 -0.97 -7.30
C VAL A 670 -21.24 -0.87 -7.12
N SER A 671 -21.66 0.04 -6.23
CA SER A 671 -23.07 0.38 -6.01
C SER A 671 -23.72 0.88 -7.31
N ASP A 672 -24.94 0.42 -7.55
CA ASP A 672 -25.77 0.72 -8.72
C ASP A 672 -25.82 2.23 -9.03
N GLY A 673 -25.11 2.62 -10.08
CA GLY A 673 -24.91 4.01 -10.51
C GLY A 673 -23.68 4.19 -11.42
N GLU A 674 -22.72 3.26 -11.38
CA GLU A 674 -21.46 3.29 -12.12
C GLU A 674 -21.37 2.24 -13.26
N ALA A 675 -22.45 2.03 -14.01
CA ALA A 675 -22.47 1.14 -15.18
C ALA A 675 -21.77 1.73 -16.44
N GLU A 676 -20.67 2.46 -16.28
CA GLU A 676 -19.85 2.98 -17.39
C GLU A 676 -18.39 2.47 -17.42
N PHE A 677 -17.99 1.59 -16.48
CA PHE A 677 -16.59 1.15 -16.32
C PHE A 677 -16.27 -0.29 -16.73
N SER A 678 -16.91 -0.84 -17.78
CA SER A 678 -16.38 -2.08 -18.38
C SER A 678 -15.08 -1.75 -19.15
N LYS A 679 -13.92 -2.18 -18.62
CA LYS A 679 -12.65 -2.12 -19.36
C LYS A 679 -12.79 -3.03 -20.59
N SER A 680 -12.86 -2.43 -21.77
CA SER A 680 -12.85 -3.14 -23.05
C SER A 680 -11.48 -3.07 -23.71
N VAL A 681 -11.04 -4.19 -24.26
CA VAL A 681 -9.81 -4.32 -25.05
C VAL A 681 -10.18 -4.69 -26.48
N THR A 682 -9.52 -4.05 -27.45
CA THR A 682 -9.69 -4.31 -28.89
C THR A 682 -8.37 -4.84 -29.47
N SER A 683 -8.43 -5.98 -30.17
CA SER A 683 -7.27 -6.62 -30.79
C SER A 683 -7.70 -7.52 -31.96
N TYR A 684 -6.76 -8.09 -32.72
CA TYR A 684 -7.05 -9.16 -33.70
C TYR A 684 -7.56 -10.43 -32.99
N VAL A 685 -7.02 -10.71 -31.81
CA VAL A 685 -7.48 -11.79 -30.93
C VAL A 685 -7.54 -11.23 -29.52
N CYS A 686 -8.66 -11.43 -28.84
CA CYS A 686 -8.79 -11.13 -27.43
C CYS A 686 -9.49 -12.27 -26.70
N GLN A 687 -9.26 -12.35 -25.40
CA GLN A 687 -9.83 -13.36 -24.51
C GLN A 687 -10.48 -12.68 -23.32
N SER A 688 -11.71 -13.08 -22.99
CA SER A 688 -12.39 -12.76 -21.73
C SER A 688 -12.64 -14.03 -20.93
N ILE A 689 -12.72 -13.87 -19.61
CA ILE A 689 -13.14 -14.94 -18.70
C ILE A 689 -14.60 -14.66 -18.35
N ILE A 690 -15.48 -15.61 -18.68
CA ILE A 690 -16.91 -15.53 -18.38
C ILE A 690 -17.20 -16.48 -17.22
N VAL A 691 -17.75 -15.94 -16.14
CA VAL A 691 -18.31 -16.72 -15.04
C VAL A 691 -19.83 -16.79 -15.25
N PRO A 692 -20.44 -17.99 -15.35
CA PRO A 692 -21.89 -18.11 -15.55
C PRO A 692 -22.68 -17.50 -14.39
N SER A 693 -23.72 -16.75 -14.71
CA SER A 693 -24.68 -16.19 -13.75
C SER A 693 -25.32 -17.24 -12.85
N ASP A 694 -25.51 -18.48 -13.34
CA ASP A 694 -26.19 -19.54 -12.60
C ASP A 694 -25.39 -20.11 -11.41
N VAL A 695 -24.11 -19.72 -11.28
CA VAL A 695 -23.22 -20.09 -10.16
C VAL A 695 -23.11 -18.94 -9.14
N MET A 696 -23.58 -17.74 -9.49
CA MET A 696 -23.79 -16.64 -8.55
C MET A 696 -25.26 -16.68 -8.13
N GLY A 697 -25.58 -17.24 -6.97
CA GLY A 697 -26.95 -17.52 -6.50
C GLY A 697 -27.90 -16.32 -6.48
N TYR A 698 -28.37 -15.90 -7.65
CA TYR A 698 -29.40 -14.89 -7.86
C TYR A 698 -30.48 -15.50 -8.75
N LYS A 699 -31.61 -15.87 -8.14
CA LYS A 699 -32.90 -15.79 -8.83
C LYS A 699 -33.36 -14.33 -8.80
N PRO A 700 -34.11 -13.87 -9.82
CA PRO A 700 -34.57 -12.49 -9.92
C PRO A 700 -35.37 -12.02 -8.71
#